data_AF-A0A2R4VWU2-F1
#
_entry.id   AF-A0A2R4VWU2-F1
#
_cell.length_a   1.000
_cell.length_b   1.000
_cell.length_c   1.000
_cell.angle_alpha   90.00
_cell.angle_beta   90.00
_cell.angle_gamma   90.00
#
_symmetry.space_group_name_H-M   'P 1'
#
loop_
_entity.id
_entity.type
_entity.pdbx_description
1 polymer ?
#
loop_
_entity_poly.entity_id
_entity_poly.type
_entity_poly.pdbx_seq_one_letter_code
_entity_poly.pdbx_strand_id
1 'polypeptide(L)'
;MHFLNLWLMGVVPMAITGSNLIDVTFAIDAWGQEAGGVWPHLALKLDGATIGQAMVNSSSAGRYSISAKVAAGTAHNLQLVYDNDGMAGGADRNLFVRAVSVNGTPIAVTDPSVTYDKGAVDGRDVVKGQEAMYWGGALNVPLPATLFPAPDTATAEPAATKAFSVVVNAWGKSAGGVPPHFKLLADGKVVGEAKVSATSQTAYTFTVDLDPALAHKIQVQYDNDAVVNGQDRSLYVGSVVVNGHSVSSTAAGVTYDRGALDGKDVIAGQQGLWWNGTLSVPVTKAMLGGTTTAPVTPPPTTTLPKNEHTASAGVSSDRPPLKSDVSAISWGADRGLAPQHLFWESVPDYASASHLKETRAVAADHLADGVMPLIGLQLWEDTFEYSQTGGEFATLGGHKAWVSWVKAHQQYLGRDADGNILNSDSGNPYGWGYVSPLMPLDAKDAPASWTGGTAHYGDWMADKLGRLSALTGTRGYELADFFDGSPHSGVMDFFNTRMIAEFSARTGIKLSGTTLAQQADDIVANHPTKWLDYFVDGWADSWKALDDSIVKHTGKAAWLTTQVSFTPAAMREFAGVDARVIAEKMNEDDILFNVQTLERFTMQHKQAPASYEQAMLGIHAARAPDAHFGHMMSSSEDDYWGAVNSLYTGVTGTVREELGWGRLEQTWLQSGWTMIADDQGGVRRAAEQWSRSYHDWGEVKQPWLDMLRDIVPTRPFGPALYYSVNAEKAMNALEPAGNSIGNAYLGELLTPITKLHDAGVTFGYYVSDAALPAMTKAGAPSAWIIPQATYNGKSLFSDAEIAALKAKAPVLIGDEALAYKHPLTFTDKDPDAQITGYGFYDQKDRLIVVASDRVDFNDTAARKSVATHVELQLANGHYTVQDLIHNTTQGFDVVNGVGSFDTAIDRWDTGVYAITQDMAA
;
A
#
# COMPACT_ATOMS: atom_id res chain seq x y z
N MET A 1 83.06 12.23 -22.99
CA MET A 1 82.67 13.61 -23.36
C MET A 1 81.38 13.47 -24.15
N HIS A 2 80.24 13.92 -23.63
CA HIS A 2 79.70 15.31 -23.72
C HIS A 2 79.18 15.62 -25.14
N PHE A 3 77.94 16.08 -25.40
CA PHE A 3 76.73 16.42 -24.61
C PHE A 3 75.49 15.78 -25.34
N LEU A 4 74.26 15.58 -24.83
CA LEU A 4 73.30 16.33 -24.00
C LEU A 4 72.61 17.54 -24.68
N ASN A 5 71.36 17.36 -25.14
CA ASN A 5 70.20 18.30 -25.13
C ASN A 5 69.19 17.99 -26.27
N LEU A 6 68.03 18.66 -26.39
CA LEU A 6 66.83 18.61 -25.52
C LEU A 6 65.64 19.33 -26.21
N TRP A 7 64.39 18.88 -26.00
CA TRP A 7 63.12 19.55 -26.37
C TRP A 7 62.87 19.78 -27.90
N LEU A 8 61.64 19.89 -28.45
CA LEU A 8 60.28 19.68 -27.94
C LEU A 8 59.49 18.73 -28.87
N MET A 9 58.51 18.02 -28.32
CA MET A 9 57.18 17.93 -28.95
C MET A 9 56.11 18.05 -27.85
N GLY A 10 55.23 19.04 -27.98
CA GLY A 10 54.10 19.20 -27.07
C GLY A 10 52.98 18.22 -27.42
N VAL A 11 52.47 17.49 -26.44
CA VAL A 11 51.24 16.70 -26.61
C VAL A 11 50.06 17.67 -26.69
N VAL A 12 49.37 17.67 -27.83
CA VAL A 12 48.11 18.40 -27.98
C VAL A 12 47.08 17.74 -27.05
N PRO A 13 46.30 18.50 -26.25
CA PRO A 13 45.26 17.90 -25.41
C PRO A 13 44.26 17.15 -26.30
N MET A 14 44.17 15.84 -26.08
CA MET A 14 43.30 14.98 -26.86
C MET A 14 41.84 15.33 -26.56
N ALA A 15 41.10 15.75 -27.59
CA ALA A 15 39.73 16.22 -27.41
C ALA A 15 38.84 15.10 -26.85
N ILE A 16 38.16 15.37 -25.74
CA ILE A 16 37.25 14.43 -25.09
C ILE A 16 36.01 14.26 -25.96
N THR A 17 36.01 13.20 -26.79
CA THR A 17 34.82 12.77 -27.53
C THR A 17 33.83 12.15 -26.55
N GLY A 18 32.73 12.85 -26.27
CA GLY A 18 31.81 12.57 -25.16
C GLY A 18 31.01 11.26 -25.20
N SER A 19 31.31 10.32 -26.10
CA SER A 19 30.67 9.01 -26.19
C SER A 19 31.16 7.99 -25.16
N ASN A 20 32.37 8.17 -24.62
CA ASN A 20 33.07 7.18 -23.78
C ASN A 20 33.30 7.69 -22.34
N LEU A 21 32.40 8.54 -21.83
CA LEU A 21 32.49 9.12 -20.49
C LEU A 21 31.62 8.36 -19.49
N ILE A 22 32.25 7.78 -18.45
CA ILE A 22 31.58 7.17 -17.29
C ILE A 22 31.48 8.17 -16.13
N ASP A 23 30.49 7.98 -15.26
CA ASP A 23 30.43 8.68 -13.97
C ASP A 23 31.43 8.06 -12.99
N VAL A 24 32.24 8.91 -12.36
CA VAL A 24 33.19 8.51 -11.32
C VAL A 24 33.00 9.39 -10.10
N THR A 25 32.87 8.77 -8.94
CA THR A 25 32.90 9.47 -7.65
C THR A 25 34.27 9.31 -7.00
N PHE A 26 34.93 10.45 -6.76
CA PHE A 26 36.15 10.58 -5.98
C PHE A 26 35.77 11.00 -4.57
N ALA A 27 36.10 10.20 -3.56
CA ALA A 27 35.85 10.53 -2.16
C ALA A 27 37.17 10.64 -1.38
N ILE A 28 37.45 11.82 -0.84
CA ILE A 28 38.69 12.15 -0.13
C ILE A 28 38.42 12.10 1.37
N ASP A 29 39.15 11.24 2.09
CA ASP A 29 39.11 11.18 3.55
C ASP A 29 40.16 12.15 4.13
N ALA A 30 39.73 13.27 4.70
CA ALA A 30 40.59 14.40 5.07
C ALA A 30 40.17 15.13 6.35
N TRP A 31 41.12 15.84 6.96
CA TRP A 31 40.87 16.83 8.02
C TRP A 31 41.88 17.97 7.92
N GLY A 32 41.67 19.03 8.68
CA GLY A 32 42.48 20.24 8.64
C GLY A 32 42.95 20.69 10.01
N GLN A 33 43.89 21.62 10.00
CA GLN A 33 44.23 22.48 11.11
C GLN A 33 44.06 23.92 10.63
N GLU A 34 43.21 24.72 11.29
CA GLU A 34 43.08 26.13 10.97
C GLU A 34 44.24 26.97 11.49
N ALA A 35 44.49 28.08 10.79
CA ALA A 35 45.29 29.19 11.32
C ALA A 35 44.56 30.50 11.02
N GLY A 36 44.38 31.33 12.05
CA GLY A 36 43.72 32.64 11.94
C GLY A 36 42.23 32.58 11.57
N GLY A 37 41.52 31.51 11.94
CA GLY A 37 40.10 31.31 11.59
C GLY A 37 39.86 30.90 10.12
N VAL A 38 40.93 30.52 9.40
CA VAL A 38 40.85 30.02 8.01
C VAL A 38 41.39 28.60 7.96
N TRP A 39 40.59 27.71 7.37
CA TRP A 39 40.85 26.29 7.22
C TRP A 39 41.57 25.97 5.89
N PRO A 40 42.21 24.79 5.76
CA PRO A 40 42.84 24.38 4.51
C PRO A 40 41.81 24.15 3.38
N HIS A 41 42.14 24.64 2.19
CA HIS A 41 41.39 24.47 0.95
C HIS A 41 42.09 23.46 0.04
N LEU A 42 41.29 22.58 -0.56
CA LEU A 42 41.73 21.48 -1.40
C LEU A 42 41.07 21.61 -2.77
N ALA A 43 41.86 21.82 -3.82
CA ALA A 43 41.41 21.73 -5.21
C ALA A 43 41.75 20.36 -5.80
N LEU A 44 40.74 19.64 -6.28
CA LEU A 44 40.88 18.33 -6.90
C LEU A 44 40.99 18.47 -8.42
N LYS A 45 42.05 17.92 -9.01
CA LYS A 45 42.29 17.96 -10.46
C LYS A 45 42.46 16.56 -11.03
N LEU A 46 41.93 16.32 -12.23
CA LEU A 46 42.16 15.11 -13.02
C LEU A 46 42.83 15.52 -14.33
N ASP A 47 43.98 14.92 -14.64
CA ASP A 47 44.84 15.26 -15.79
C ASP A 47 45.17 16.75 -15.90
N GLY A 48 45.25 17.44 -14.76
CA GLY A 48 45.50 18.88 -14.64
C GLY A 48 44.25 19.78 -14.72
N ALA A 49 43.09 19.27 -15.13
CA ALA A 49 41.82 19.99 -15.12
C ALA A 49 41.14 19.91 -13.74
N THR A 50 40.73 21.03 -13.16
CA THR A 50 40.00 21.04 -11.87
C THR A 50 38.61 20.42 -12.05
N ILE A 51 38.33 19.36 -11.28
CA ILE A 51 37.04 18.64 -11.27
C ILE A 51 36.20 18.95 -10.02
N GLY A 52 36.79 19.55 -8.99
CA GLY A 52 36.07 20.04 -7.81
C GLY A 52 37.01 20.68 -6.79
N GLN A 53 36.46 21.22 -5.70
CA GLN A 53 37.22 21.81 -4.60
C GLN A 53 36.43 21.76 -3.29
N ALA A 54 37.13 21.79 -2.15
CA ALA A 54 36.52 21.72 -0.82
C ALA A 54 37.31 22.55 0.21
N MET A 55 36.60 23.16 1.15
CA MET A 55 37.20 23.70 2.38
C MET A 55 37.16 22.60 3.45
N VAL A 56 38.33 22.15 3.91
CA VAL A 56 38.46 21.04 4.87
C VAL A 56 38.37 21.60 6.29
N ASN A 57 37.15 22.01 6.64
CA ASN A 57 36.77 22.82 7.80
C ASN A 57 36.51 22.02 9.10
N SER A 58 37.25 20.93 9.32
CA SER A 58 37.11 20.04 10.49
C SER A 58 38.47 19.55 10.94
N SER A 59 38.73 19.54 12.25
CA SER A 59 39.92 18.93 12.86
C SER A 59 39.80 17.41 13.07
N SER A 60 38.61 16.85 12.83
CA SER A 60 38.34 15.41 12.77
C SER A 60 38.20 14.95 11.32
N ALA A 61 38.63 13.71 11.02
CA ALA A 61 38.52 13.12 9.69
C ALA A 61 37.07 13.08 9.18
N GLY A 62 36.82 13.79 8.08
CA GLY A 62 35.59 13.78 7.30
C GLY A 62 35.82 13.27 5.87
N ARG A 63 34.73 13.06 5.13
CA ARG A 63 34.76 12.57 3.74
C ARG A 63 34.18 13.62 2.79
N TYR A 64 34.97 13.99 1.79
CA TYR A 64 34.63 14.99 0.78
C TYR A 64 34.46 14.31 -0.58
N SER A 65 33.24 14.27 -1.10
CA SER A 65 32.90 13.57 -2.36
C SER A 65 32.74 14.54 -3.53
N ILE A 66 33.39 14.24 -4.64
CA ILE A 66 33.34 14.98 -5.91
C ILE A 66 33.07 13.96 -7.03
N SER A 67 32.00 14.16 -7.80
CA SER A 67 31.67 13.31 -8.95
C SER A 67 32.00 14.01 -10.26
N ALA A 68 32.61 13.29 -11.21
CA ALA A 68 33.00 13.82 -12.51
C ALA A 68 32.78 12.78 -13.63
N LYS A 69 32.62 13.27 -14.86
CA LYS A 69 32.64 12.44 -16.07
C LYS A 69 34.09 12.17 -16.48
N VAL A 70 34.49 10.90 -16.54
CA VAL A 70 35.88 10.47 -16.82
C VAL A 70 35.91 9.53 -18.02
N ALA A 71 36.99 9.57 -18.80
CA ALA A 71 37.15 8.70 -19.96
C ALA A 71 37.34 7.24 -19.54
N ALA A 72 36.55 6.35 -20.16
CA ALA A 72 36.61 4.93 -19.90
C ALA A 72 37.70 4.24 -20.74
N GLY A 73 38.43 3.29 -20.14
CA GLY A 73 39.53 2.53 -20.73
C GLY A 73 40.92 3.14 -20.55
N THR A 74 41.03 4.32 -19.92
CA THR A 74 42.27 5.09 -19.82
C THR A 74 42.75 5.24 -18.38
N ALA A 75 44.08 5.30 -18.20
CA ALA A 75 44.69 5.67 -16.93
C ALA A 75 44.73 7.20 -16.82
N HIS A 76 44.56 7.71 -15.61
CA HIS A 76 44.44 9.13 -15.31
C HIS A 76 45.39 9.54 -14.17
N ASN A 77 45.74 10.82 -14.06
CA ASN A 77 46.51 11.36 -12.96
C ASN A 77 45.66 12.32 -12.11
N LEU A 78 45.40 11.94 -10.86
CA LEU A 78 44.64 12.77 -9.92
C LEU A 78 45.60 13.60 -9.07
N GLN A 79 45.31 14.88 -8.88
CA GLN A 79 46.06 15.78 -8.02
C GLN A 79 45.16 16.37 -6.95
N LEU A 80 45.57 16.24 -5.69
CA LEU A 80 44.95 16.89 -4.54
C LEU A 80 45.83 18.08 -4.17
N VAL A 81 45.44 19.28 -4.62
CA VAL A 81 46.23 20.50 -4.46
C VAL A 81 45.80 21.24 -3.20
N TYR A 82 46.70 21.35 -2.22
CA TYR A 82 46.56 22.24 -1.09
C TYR A 82 47.06 23.63 -1.50
N ASP A 83 46.15 24.59 -1.69
CA ASP A 83 46.44 25.85 -2.39
C ASP A 83 46.39 27.12 -1.51
N ASN A 84 45.87 27.04 -0.28
CA ASN A 84 45.77 28.18 0.66
C ASN A 84 46.63 28.03 1.92
N ASP A 85 47.78 27.37 1.81
CA ASP A 85 48.80 27.27 2.87
C ASP A 85 49.18 28.63 3.47
N GLY A 86 49.53 28.66 4.76
CA GLY A 86 50.08 29.84 5.42
C GLY A 86 49.76 29.97 6.91
N MET A 87 50.77 30.41 7.66
CA MET A 87 50.73 30.65 9.10
C MET A 87 49.98 31.93 9.49
N ALA A 88 49.32 31.92 10.65
CA ALA A 88 48.69 33.10 11.25
C ALA A 88 48.76 33.04 12.78
N GLY A 89 49.22 34.12 13.43
CA GLY A 89 49.30 34.22 14.90
C GLY A 89 50.29 33.25 15.57
N GLY A 90 51.17 32.60 14.81
CA GLY A 90 52.04 31.51 15.29
C GLY A 90 51.39 30.13 15.24
N ALA A 91 50.12 30.02 14.82
CA ALA A 91 49.52 28.77 14.38
C ALA A 91 49.82 28.54 12.89
N ASP A 92 49.89 27.27 12.50
CA ASP A 92 50.19 26.83 11.15
C ASP A 92 48.97 26.12 10.55
N ARG A 93 48.70 26.35 9.26
CA ARG A 93 47.54 25.76 8.57
C ARG A 93 48.01 24.49 7.87
N ASN A 94 47.38 23.36 8.15
CA ASN A 94 47.81 22.06 7.63
C ASN A 94 46.62 21.30 7.06
N LEU A 95 46.76 20.77 5.84
CA LEU A 95 45.84 19.78 5.29
C LEU A 95 46.32 18.37 5.68
N PHE A 96 45.39 17.49 6.03
CA PHE A 96 45.64 16.07 6.25
C PHE A 96 44.71 15.26 5.37
N VAL A 97 45.23 14.26 4.67
CA VAL A 97 44.47 13.33 3.83
C VAL A 97 44.90 11.91 4.18
N ARG A 98 43.96 10.98 4.39
CA ARG A 98 44.27 9.56 4.63
C ARG A 98 44.27 8.75 3.33
N ALA A 99 43.19 8.90 2.57
CA ALA A 99 42.94 8.11 1.37
C ALA A 99 42.07 8.87 0.38
N VAL A 100 42.12 8.43 -0.87
CA VAL A 100 41.19 8.81 -1.93
C VAL A 100 40.55 7.55 -2.46
N SER A 101 39.22 7.47 -2.41
CA SER A 101 38.45 6.36 -2.97
C SER A 101 37.93 6.74 -4.35
N VAL A 102 38.19 5.90 -5.35
CA VAL A 102 37.71 6.06 -6.73
C VAL A 102 36.66 4.98 -6.98
N ASN A 103 35.39 5.37 -7.17
CA ASN A 103 34.25 4.46 -7.23
C ASN A 103 34.24 3.42 -6.09
N GLY A 104 34.56 3.89 -4.88
CA GLY A 104 34.62 3.06 -3.66
C GLY A 104 35.93 2.29 -3.46
N THR A 105 36.85 2.25 -4.44
CA THR A 105 38.16 1.59 -4.30
C THR A 105 39.16 2.54 -3.62
N PRO A 106 39.61 2.27 -2.37
CA PRO A 106 40.46 3.20 -1.62
C PRO A 106 41.94 3.08 -2.01
N ILE A 107 42.57 4.22 -2.28
CA ILE A 107 44.03 4.37 -2.38
C ILE A 107 44.48 5.21 -1.19
N ALA A 108 45.26 4.63 -0.28
CA ALA A 108 45.88 5.37 0.82
C ALA A 108 46.90 6.36 0.25
N VAL A 109 46.97 7.59 0.76
CA VAL A 109 47.95 8.57 0.25
C VAL A 109 49.39 8.23 0.68
N THR A 110 49.57 7.20 1.50
CA THR A 110 50.85 6.58 1.88
C THR A 110 51.24 5.39 0.99
N ASP A 111 50.44 5.07 -0.04
CA ASP A 111 50.75 4.02 -1.00
C ASP A 111 52.08 4.32 -1.76
N PRO A 112 52.92 3.30 -2.07
CA PRO A 112 54.21 3.53 -2.73
C PRO A 112 54.17 4.22 -4.11
N SER A 113 53.01 4.27 -4.78
CA SER A 113 52.80 4.98 -6.04
C SER A 113 52.46 6.47 -5.87
N VAL A 114 51.99 6.88 -4.69
CA VAL A 114 51.59 8.27 -4.41
C VAL A 114 52.82 9.11 -4.08
N THR A 115 52.85 10.33 -4.61
CA THR A 115 53.91 11.31 -4.34
C THR A 115 53.33 12.64 -3.89
N TYR A 116 54.10 13.41 -3.13
CA TYR A 116 53.73 14.74 -2.64
C TYR A 116 54.76 15.74 -3.15
N ASP A 117 54.35 16.58 -4.10
CA ASP A 117 55.15 17.68 -4.63
C ASP A 117 54.88 18.93 -3.79
N LYS A 118 55.92 19.50 -3.18
CA LYS A 118 55.79 20.53 -2.13
C LYS A 118 56.10 21.93 -2.66
N GLY A 119 55.34 22.91 -2.20
CA GLY A 119 55.43 24.30 -2.62
C GLY A 119 54.78 24.50 -3.99
N ALA A 120 55.58 24.85 -4.98
CA ALA A 120 55.10 24.93 -6.36
C ALA A 120 54.95 23.53 -6.96
N VAL A 121 53.82 23.26 -7.62
CA VAL A 121 53.58 21.98 -8.30
C VAL A 121 54.35 21.97 -9.64
N ASP A 122 55.67 21.77 -9.56
CA ASP A 122 56.62 21.83 -10.67
C ASP A 122 57.52 20.59 -10.81
N GLY A 123 57.34 19.60 -9.94
CA GLY A 123 58.03 18.31 -9.96
C GLY A 123 59.44 18.30 -9.36
N ARG A 124 59.84 19.34 -8.59
CA ARG A 124 61.19 19.45 -8.01
C ARG A 124 61.30 18.95 -6.58
N ASP A 125 60.38 19.34 -5.69
CA ASP A 125 60.44 19.07 -4.25
C ASP A 125 59.56 17.87 -3.84
N VAL A 126 59.54 16.86 -4.73
CA VAL A 126 58.72 15.65 -4.63
C VAL A 126 59.26 14.70 -3.55
N VAL A 127 58.41 14.38 -2.59
CA VAL A 127 58.60 13.31 -1.60
C VAL A 127 57.57 12.19 -1.80
N LYS A 128 57.68 11.11 -1.03
CA LYS A 128 56.62 10.08 -0.99
C LYS A 128 55.32 10.68 -0.45
N GLY A 129 54.19 10.14 -0.89
CA GLY A 129 52.90 10.44 -0.31
C GLY A 129 52.88 10.15 1.20
N GLN A 130 52.23 11.03 1.95
CA GLN A 130 52.15 11.03 3.40
C GLN A 130 50.85 11.71 3.84
N GLU A 131 50.29 11.34 4.99
CA GLU A 131 48.97 11.87 5.37
C GLU A 131 48.97 13.38 5.67
N ALA A 132 50.07 13.93 6.18
CA ALA A 132 50.16 15.34 6.56
C ALA A 132 50.82 16.20 5.47
N MET A 133 50.06 17.14 4.91
CA MET A 133 50.54 18.18 3.99
C MET A 133 50.83 19.46 4.80
N TYR A 134 52.01 19.51 5.42
CA TYR A 134 52.51 20.66 6.20
C TYR A 134 52.95 21.88 5.36
N TRP A 135 52.66 21.88 4.06
CA TRP A 135 53.01 22.91 3.09
C TRP A 135 51.99 22.88 1.96
N GLY A 136 51.79 24.00 1.27
CA GLY A 136 51.08 24.01 -0.01
C GLY A 136 51.76 23.10 -1.02
N GLY A 137 51.01 22.61 -2.02
CA GLY A 137 51.54 21.64 -2.99
C GLY A 137 50.48 20.63 -3.43
N ALA A 138 50.90 19.51 -4.01
CA ALA A 138 49.98 18.49 -4.53
C ALA A 138 50.38 17.07 -4.14
N LEU A 139 49.42 16.31 -3.61
CA LEU A 139 49.47 14.85 -3.64
C LEU A 139 49.08 14.37 -5.05
N ASN A 140 50.01 13.76 -5.77
CA ASN A 140 49.80 13.14 -7.07
C ASN A 140 49.50 11.66 -6.88
N VAL A 141 48.29 11.24 -7.24
CA VAL A 141 47.76 9.88 -7.12
C VAL A 141 47.57 9.32 -8.53
N PRO A 142 48.45 8.42 -9.01
CA PRO A 142 48.30 7.81 -10.33
C PRO A 142 47.17 6.77 -10.30
N LEU A 143 46.19 6.91 -11.20
CA LEU A 143 45.00 6.08 -11.25
C LEU A 143 45.05 5.14 -12.47
N PRO A 144 45.24 3.82 -12.28
CA PRO A 144 45.30 2.87 -13.39
C PRO A 144 43.95 2.74 -14.10
N ALA A 145 44.00 2.40 -15.40
CA ALA A 145 42.82 2.25 -16.26
C ALA A 145 41.77 1.24 -15.75
N THR A 146 42.17 0.33 -14.87
CA THR A 146 41.28 -0.65 -14.20
C THR A 146 40.26 0.00 -13.26
N LEU A 147 40.49 1.24 -12.81
CA LEU A 147 39.51 2.03 -12.05
C LEU A 147 38.45 2.69 -12.95
N PHE A 148 38.66 2.66 -14.27
CA PHE A 148 37.83 3.30 -15.29
C PHE A 148 37.51 2.31 -16.42
N PRO A 149 36.83 1.18 -16.14
CA PRO A 149 36.62 0.13 -17.14
C PRO A 149 35.85 0.66 -18.36
N ALA A 150 36.42 0.47 -19.55
CA ALA A 150 35.67 0.67 -20.80
C ALA A 150 34.60 -0.41 -20.96
N PRO A 151 33.39 -0.07 -21.41
CA PRO A 151 32.41 -1.06 -21.81
C PRO A 151 32.85 -1.72 -23.13
N ASP A 152 33.45 -2.90 -23.05
CA ASP A 152 32.93 -4.11 -23.72
C ASP A 152 33.74 -5.41 -23.48
N THR A 153 33.03 -6.54 -23.60
CA THR A 153 33.52 -7.93 -23.73
C THR A 153 34.56 -8.47 -22.72
N ALA A 154 34.08 -8.69 -21.50
CA ALA A 154 34.30 -9.86 -20.62
C ALA A 154 35.65 -10.62 -20.59
N THR A 155 36.25 -10.78 -19.39
CA THR A 155 36.33 -12.08 -18.67
C THR A 155 36.96 -11.96 -17.26
N ALA A 156 36.66 -12.96 -16.40
CA ALA A 156 37.04 -13.14 -14.98
C ALA A 156 36.39 -12.18 -13.97
N GLU A 157 36.08 -12.59 -12.73
CA GLU A 157 36.04 -13.94 -12.12
C GLU A 157 34.61 -14.55 -12.18
N PRO A 158 34.33 -15.76 -11.66
CA PRO A 158 32.96 -16.28 -11.56
C PRO A 158 32.09 -15.41 -10.65
N ALA A 159 31.14 -14.68 -11.24
CA ALA A 159 30.04 -14.07 -10.50
C ALA A 159 29.30 -15.12 -9.65
N ALA A 160 28.85 -14.74 -8.46
CA ALA A 160 28.08 -15.60 -7.57
C ALA A 160 26.62 -15.67 -8.02
N THR A 161 26.38 -16.24 -9.21
CA THR A 161 25.06 -16.28 -9.83
C THR A 161 24.08 -17.11 -9.00
N LYS A 162 22.90 -16.54 -8.76
CA LYS A 162 21.77 -17.20 -8.10
C LYS A 162 20.76 -17.63 -9.16
N ALA A 163 20.15 -18.80 -8.98
CA ALA A 163 19.04 -19.25 -9.80
C ALA A 163 17.78 -18.42 -9.52
N PHE A 164 17.24 -17.78 -10.54
CA PHE A 164 16.00 -17.01 -10.49
C PHE A 164 14.92 -17.64 -11.38
N SER A 165 13.66 -17.54 -10.95
CA SER A 165 12.51 -17.90 -11.77
C SER A 165 12.25 -16.80 -12.82
N VAL A 166 12.12 -17.20 -14.08
CA VAL A 166 11.78 -16.32 -15.20
C VAL A 166 10.56 -16.89 -15.93
N VAL A 167 9.45 -16.16 -15.92
CA VAL A 167 8.20 -16.57 -16.59
C VAL A 167 7.94 -15.66 -17.78
N VAL A 168 7.90 -16.23 -18.98
CA VAL A 168 7.48 -15.51 -20.19
C VAL A 168 5.99 -15.76 -20.40
N ASN A 169 5.16 -14.73 -20.27
CA ASN A 169 3.72 -14.82 -20.50
C ASN A 169 3.45 -14.56 -21.99
N ALA A 170 3.17 -15.62 -22.76
CA ALA A 170 3.11 -15.56 -24.22
C ALA A 170 1.93 -16.33 -24.83
N TRP A 171 1.57 -15.98 -26.06
CA TRP A 171 0.64 -16.71 -26.91
C TRP A 171 1.06 -16.58 -28.38
N GLY A 172 0.43 -17.32 -29.29
CA GLY A 172 0.97 -17.49 -30.64
C GLY A 172 -0.04 -17.87 -31.71
N LYS A 173 0.20 -17.38 -32.92
CA LYS A 173 -0.52 -17.78 -34.13
C LYS A 173 0.31 -18.75 -34.94
N SER A 174 -0.18 -19.99 -35.10
CA SER A 174 0.51 -21.02 -35.89
C SER A 174 0.28 -20.85 -37.39
N ALA A 175 1.33 -20.98 -38.20
CA ALA A 175 1.24 -21.06 -39.66
C ALA A 175 1.72 -22.44 -40.16
N GLY A 176 1.00 -23.02 -41.12
CA GLY A 176 1.33 -24.35 -41.67
C GLY A 176 1.28 -25.50 -40.65
N GLY A 177 0.55 -25.34 -39.55
CA GLY A 177 0.53 -26.30 -38.42
C GLY A 177 1.74 -26.21 -37.48
N VAL A 178 2.64 -25.24 -37.68
CA VAL A 178 3.82 -25.02 -36.83
C VAL A 178 3.62 -23.74 -36.00
N PRO A 179 3.69 -23.82 -34.66
CA PRO A 179 3.58 -22.65 -33.78
C PRO A 179 4.82 -21.75 -33.83
N PRO A 180 4.71 -20.49 -33.40
CA PRO A 180 5.86 -19.66 -33.11
C PRO A 180 6.77 -20.32 -32.06
N HIS A 181 8.07 -20.11 -32.22
CA HIS A 181 9.13 -20.62 -31.37
C HIS A 181 9.98 -19.46 -30.89
N PHE A 182 10.31 -19.44 -29.60
CA PHE A 182 11.26 -18.47 -29.07
C PHE A 182 12.38 -19.12 -28.29
N LYS A 183 13.55 -18.49 -28.34
CA LYS A 183 14.64 -18.71 -27.39
C LYS A 183 14.57 -17.67 -26.28
N LEU A 184 14.71 -18.10 -25.04
CA LEU A 184 14.98 -17.23 -23.91
C LEU A 184 16.49 -17.03 -23.81
N LEU A 185 16.93 -15.78 -23.71
CA LEU A 185 18.33 -15.42 -23.46
C LEU A 185 18.47 -14.60 -22.19
N ALA A 186 19.61 -14.74 -21.52
CA ALA A 186 20.11 -13.83 -20.50
C ALA A 186 21.41 -13.20 -21.05
N ASP A 187 21.45 -11.87 -21.15
CA ASP A 187 22.59 -11.09 -21.65
C ASP A 187 23.15 -11.61 -22.99
N GLY A 188 22.28 -11.92 -23.95
CA GLY A 188 22.65 -12.47 -25.26
C GLY A 188 23.03 -13.96 -25.29
N LYS A 189 23.02 -14.66 -24.15
CA LYS A 189 23.27 -16.11 -24.04
C LYS A 189 21.96 -16.87 -23.91
N VAL A 190 21.71 -17.84 -24.79
CA VAL A 190 20.52 -18.71 -24.72
C VAL A 190 20.52 -19.53 -23.42
N VAL A 191 19.40 -19.51 -22.70
CA VAL A 191 19.15 -20.22 -21.44
C VAL A 191 17.92 -21.14 -21.48
N GLY A 192 17.07 -21.01 -22.50
CA GLY A 192 15.95 -21.92 -22.74
C GLY A 192 15.28 -21.67 -24.10
N GLU A 193 14.31 -22.51 -24.48
CA GLU A 193 13.47 -22.29 -25.66
C GLU A 193 12.06 -22.91 -25.48
N ALA A 194 11.05 -22.39 -26.18
CA ALA A 194 9.67 -22.86 -26.10
C ALA A 194 8.90 -22.70 -27.41
N LYS A 195 7.91 -23.58 -27.62
CA LYS A 195 6.94 -23.51 -28.73
C LYS A 195 5.59 -23.04 -28.20
N VAL A 196 5.13 -21.91 -28.71
CA VAL A 196 3.94 -21.22 -28.20
C VAL A 196 2.73 -21.56 -29.06
N SER A 197 2.15 -22.72 -28.81
CA SER A 197 0.90 -23.18 -29.45
C SER A 197 -0.37 -22.69 -28.77
N ALA A 198 -0.26 -22.03 -27.61
CA ALA A 198 -1.39 -21.43 -26.92
C ALA A 198 -1.89 -20.20 -27.69
N THR A 199 -3.22 -20.07 -27.82
CA THR A 199 -3.86 -18.94 -28.54
C THR A 199 -4.27 -17.77 -27.63
N SER A 200 -4.08 -17.92 -26.31
CA SER A 200 -4.28 -16.92 -25.27
C SER A 200 -3.11 -16.97 -24.28
N GLN A 201 -2.86 -15.86 -23.56
CA GLN A 201 -1.67 -15.70 -22.72
C GLN A 201 -1.46 -16.87 -21.77
N THR A 202 -0.28 -17.50 -21.86
CA THR A 202 0.11 -18.69 -21.11
C THR A 202 1.51 -18.49 -20.54
N ALA A 203 1.73 -18.95 -19.30
CA ALA A 203 3.02 -18.87 -18.62
C ALA A 203 4.01 -19.94 -19.13
N TYR A 204 5.18 -19.51 -19.60
CA TYR A 204 6.30 -20.36 -19.95
C TYR A 204 7.45 -20.10 -18.97
N THR A 205 7.62 -21.00 -17.99
CA THR A 205 8.56 -20.83 -16.88
C THR A 205 9.93 -21.46 -17.17
N PHE A 206 10.98 -20.73 -16.83
CA PHE A 206 12.38 -21.10 -16.93
C PHE A 206 13.10 -20.79 -15.61
N THR A 207 14.28 -21.37 -15.42
CA THR A 207 15.21 -20.99 -14.35
C THR A 207 16.48 -20.43 -14.98
N VAL A 208 16.93 -19.28 -14.50
CA VAL A 208 18.04 -18.54 -15.08
C VAL A 208 19.02 -18.12 -13.98
N ASP A 209 20.29 -18.50 -14.12
CA ASP A 209 21.36 -18.07 -13.23
C ASP A 209 21.81 -16.64 -13.59
N LEU A 210 21.53 -15.67 -12.71
CA LEU A 210 21.89 -14.25 -12.86
C LEU A 210 22.72 -13.79 -11.65
N ASP A 211 23.51 -12.73 -11.80
CA ASP A 211 24.27 -12.14 -10.70
C ASP A 211 23.41 -11.11 -9.93
N PRO A 212 23.00 -11.37 -8.67
CA PRO A 212 22.25 -10.39 -7.87
C PRO A 212 23.03 -9.09 -7.59
N ALA A 213 24.33 -9.04 -7.88
CA ALA A 213 25.11 -7.81 -7.79
C ALA A 213 24.94 -6.86 -8.98
N LEU A 214 24.37 -7.30 -10.11
CA LEU A 214 24.36 -6.58 -11.39
C LEU A 214 22.94 -6.29 -11.91
N ALA A 215 22.86 -5.50 -12.98
CA ALA A 215 21.68 -5.40 -13.83
C ALA A 215 21.90 -6.27 -15.08
N HIS A 216 20.84 -6.92 -15.53
CA HIS A 216 20.83 -7.93 -16.59
C HIS A 216 19.80 -7.59 -17.67
N LYS A 217 19.80 -8.35 -18.77
CA LYS A 217 18.74 -8.35 -19.79
C LYS A 217 18.21 -9.76 -19.99
N ILE A 218 16.90 -9.93 -19.79
CA ILE A 218 16.20 -11.13 -20.25
C ILE A 218 15.60 -10.84 -21.62
N GLN A 219 15.78 -11.75 -22.57
CA GLN A 219 15.41 -11.51 -23.96
C GLN A 219 14.61 -12.67 -24.54
N VAL A 220 13.52 -12.35 -25.24
CA VAL A 220 12.66 -13.30 -25.95
C VAL A 220 12.93 -13.15 -27.45
N GLN A 221 13.70 -14.07 -28.00
CA GLN A 221 14.07 -14.10 -29.42
C GLN A 221 13.09 -14.98 -30.20
N TYR A 222 12.20 -14.36 -30.96
CA TYR A 222 11.34 -15.05 -31.93
C TYR A 222 12.17 -15.39 -33.18
N ASP A 223 12.30 -16.68 -33.50
CA ASP A 223 13.32 -17.17 -34.44
C ASP A 223 12.80 -18.04 -35.61
N ASN A 224 11.49 -18.26 -35.69
CA ASN A 224 10.87 -19.10 -36.72
C ASN A 224 9.71 -18.46 -37.49
N ASP A 225 9.68 -17.13 -37.65
CA ASP A 225 8.74 -16.44 -38.54
C ASP A 225 8.68 -17.07 -39.95
N ALA A 226 7.47 -17.29 -40.45
CA ALA A 226 7.19 -17.53 -41.86
C ALA A 226 5.68 -17.43 -42.16
N VAL A 227 5.34 -16.69 -43.22
CA VAL A 227 4.01 -16.77 -43.85
C VAL A 227 3.87 -18.09 -44.62
N VAL A 228 2.88 -18.92 -44.26
CA VAL A 228 2.60 -20.20 -44.91
C VAL A 228 1.14 -20.23 -45.38
N ASN A 229 0.93 -20.44 -46.69
CA ASN A 229 -0.40 -20.46 -47.32
C ASN A 229 -1.26 -19.22 -47.03
N GLY A 230 -0.63 -18.05 -46.90
CA GLY A 230 -1.29 -16.78 -46.56
C GLY A 230 -1.65 -16.62 -45.08
N GLN A 231 -1.33 -17.59 -44.22
CA GLN A 231 -1.35 -17.41 -42.77
C GLN A 231 0.04 -16.98 -42.29
N ASP A 232 0.09 -15.83 -41.65
CA ASP A 232 1.26 -15.36 -40.91
C ASP A 232 1.49 -16.16 -39.62
N ARG A 233 2.75 -16.34 -39.23
CA ARG A 233 3.15 -16.88 -37.92
C ARG A 233 3.63 -15.73 -37.06
N SER A 234 2.98 -15.51 -35.93
CA SER A 234 3.25 -14.35 -35.07
C SER A 234 3.31 -14.80 -33.62
N LEU A 235 4.36 -14.39 -32.89
CA LEU A 235 4.47 -14.55 -31.45
C LEU A 235 3.89 -13.32 -30.75
N TYR A 236 3.29 -13.52 -29.59
CA TYR A 236 2.83 -12.46 -28.71
C TYR A 236 3.41 -12.66 -27.31
N VAL A 237 3.92 -11.60 -26.70
CA VAL A 237 4.44 -11.60 -25.32
C VAL A 237 3.71 -10.51 -24.55
N GLY A 238 2.99 -10.86 -23.49
CA GLY A 238 2.34 -9.87 -22.62
C GLY A 238 3.31 -9.29 -21.60
N SER A 239 3.99 -10.14 -20.85
CA SER A 239 5.02 -9.74 -19.88
C SER A 239 6.12 -10.79 -19.72
N VAL A 240 7.23 -10.38 -19.12
CA VAL A 240 8.24 -11.28 -18.55
C VAL A 240 8.33 -11.00 -17.06
N VAL A 241 8.10 -12.02 -16.24
CA VAL A 241 8.25 -11.95 -14.78
C VAL A 241 9.62 -12.50 -14.40
N VAL A 242 10.40 -11.74 -13.64
CA VAL A 242 11.73 -12.16 -13.15
C VAL A 242 11.74 -12.02 -11.63
N ASN A 243 11.95 -13.13 -10.92
CA ASN A 243 12.00 -13.15 -9.45
C ASN A 243 10.74 -12.50 -8.80
N GLY A 244 9.56 -12.72 -9.38
CA GLY A 244 8.29 -12.11 -8.96
C GLY A 244 7.98 -10.75 -9.59
N HIS A 245 8.97 -10.00 -10.07
CA HIS A 245 8.77 -8.69 -10.69
C HIS A 245 8.31 -8.83 -12.16
N SER A 246 7.05 -8.49 -12.44
CA SER A 246 6.48 -8.48 -13.79
C SER A 246 6.90 -7.23 -14.56
N VAL A 247 7.40 -7.40 -15.79
CA VAL A 247 7.66 -6.29 -16.73
C VAL A 247 6.86 -6.54 -18.01
N SER A 248 5.91 -5.64 -18.31
CA SER A 248 5.15 -5.67 -19.57
C SER A 248 6.08 -5.57 -20.79
N SER A 249 5.75 -6.26 -21.88
CA SER A 249 6.49 -6.13 -23.15
C SER A 249 6.42 -4.73 -23.76
N THR A 250 5.49 -3.87 -23.31
CA THR A 250 5.37 -2.46 -23.69
C THR A 250 5.98 -1.48 -22.69
N ALA A 251 6.60 -1.97 -21.60
CA ALA A 251 7.11 -1.10 -20.54
C ALA A 251 8.30 -0.23 -21.00
N ALA A 252 8.44 0.95 -20.39
CA ALA A 252 9.55 1.85 -20.67
C ALA A 252 10.90 1.17 -20.43
N GLY A 253 11.81 1.24 -21.41
CA GLY A 253 13.10 0.56 -21.40
C GLY A 253 13.10 -0.87 -21.96
N VAL A 254 11.92 -1.46 -22.24
CA VAL A 254 11.83 -2.66 -23.08
C VAL A 254 11.99 -2.25 -24.55
N THR A 255 12.77 -3.02 -25.31
CA THR A 255 13.04 -2.75 -26.73
C THR A 255 12.83 -3.99 -27.59
N TYR A 256 12.44 -3.80 -28.85
CA TYR A 256 12.30 -4.88 -29.81
C TYR A 256 13.24 -4.66 -31.00
N ASP A 257 14.30 -5.47 -31.08
CA ASP A 257 15.27 -5.44 -32.19
C ASP A 257 14.79 -6.39 -33.31
N ARG A 258 14.46 -5.85 -34.48
CA ARG A 258 13.82 -6.60 -35.56
C ARG A 258 14.86 -7.25 -36.49
N GLY A 259 14.64 -8.53 -36.80
CA GLY A 259 15.56 -9.34 -37.58
C GLY A 259 16.64 -9.98 -36.72
N ALA A 260 17.89 -9.57 -36.91
CA ALA A 260 19.01 -10.02 -36.08
C ALA A 260 19.10 -9.17 -34.80
N LEU A 261 19.54 -9.78 -33.69
CA LEU A 261 19.95 -9.04 -32.50
C LEU A 261 21.30 -8.35 -32.81
N ASP A 262 21.25 -7.15 -33.38
CA ASP A 262 22.42 -6.42 -33.88
C ASP A 262 22.37 -4.90 -33.65
N GLY A 263 21.30 -4.41 -33.02
CA GLY A 263 21.12 -3.03 -32.56
C GLY A 263 20.70 -2.02 -33.62
N LYS A 264 20.35 -2.44 -34.84
CA LYS A 264 20.09 -1.50 -35.96
C LYS A 264 18.62 -1.20 -36.24
N ASP A 265 17.69 -2.11 -35.95
CA ASP A 265 16.25 -1.90 -36.17
C ASP A 265 15.47 -2.08 -34.85
N VAL A 266 16.00 -1.41 -33.83
CA VAL A 266 15.46 -1.38 -32.47
C VAL A 266 14.31 -0.38 -32.39
N ILE A 267 13.11 -0.88 -32.13
CA ILE A 267 11.94 -0.09 -31.78
C ILE A 267 11.59 -0.26 -30.29
N ALA A 268 10.63 0.53 -29.79
CA ALA A 268 10.09 0.33 -28.45
C ALA A 268 9.47 -1.08 -28.30
N GLY A 269 9.45 -1.60 -27.08
CA GLY A 269 8.81 -2.87 -26.77
C GLY A 269 7.32 -2.89 -27.18
N GLN A 270 6.87 -4.02 -27.72
CA GLN A 270 5.50 -4.23 -28.16
C GLN A 270 5.08 -5.70 -27.96
N GLN A 271 3.78 -5.93 -27.73
CA GLN A 271 3.27 -7.29 -27.51
C GLN A 271 3.40 -8.20 -28.73
N GLY A 272 3.12 -7.69 -29.93
CA GLY A 272 3.14 -8.48 -31.18
C GLY A 272 4.51 -8.54 -31.83
N LEU A 273 5.11 -9.73 -31.91
CA LEU A 273 6.34 -10.02 -32.64
C LEU A 273 5.96 -10.64 -33.99
N TRP A 274 5.77 -9.77 -34.99
CA TRP A 274 5.26 -10.06 -36.33
C TRP A 274 6.30 -10.57 -37.34
N TRP A 275 7.56 -10.60 -36.94
CA TRP A 275 8.74 -10.96 -37.74
C TRP A 275 9.77 -11.60 -36.82
N ASN A 276 10.77 -12.32 -37.34
CA ASN A 276 11.92 -12.68 -36.51
C ASN A 276 12.53 -11.43 -35.83
N GLY A 277 12.96 -11.57 -34.58
CA GLY A 277 13.45 -10.44 -33.78
C GLY A 277 13.59 -10.79 -32.30
N THR A 278 14.15 -9.87 -31.52
CA THR A 278 14.46 -10.09 -30.10
C THR A 278 13.89 -8.98 -29.22
N LEU A 279 12.85 -9.31 -28.43
CA LEU A 279 12.31 -8.44 -27.39
C LEU A 279 13.25 -8.52 -26.18
N SER A 280 13.77 -7.38 -25.74
CA SER A 280 14.77 -7.28 -24.67
C SER A 280 14.20 -6.52 -23.47
N VAL A 281 14.06 -7.21 -22.34
CA VAL A 281 13.51 -6.72 -21.09
C VAL A 281 14.65 -6.40 -20.12
N PRO A 282 14.74 -5.18 -19.58
CA PRO A 282 15.75 -4.84 -18.57
C PRO A 282 15.39 -5.49 -17.22
N VAL A 283 16.38 -6.10 -16.59
CA VAL A 283 16.28 -6.64 -15.23
C VAL A 283 17.20 -5.81 -14.34
N THR A 284 16.61 -5.00 -13.48
CA THR A 284 17.39 -4.16 -12.57
C THR A 284 17.94 -4.99 -11.41
N LYS A 285 19.03 -4.51 -10.79
CA LYS A 285 19.58 -5.11 -9.57
C LYS A 285 18.54 -5.25 -8.45
N ALA A 286 17.61 -4.30 -8.34
CA ALA A 286 16.53 -4.35 -7.35
C ALA A 286 15.62 -5.57 -7.54
N MET A 287 15.34 -5.96 -8.79
CA MET A 287 14.53 -7.15 -9.10
C MET A 287 15.22 -8.48 -8.72
N LEU A 288 16.53 -8.46 -8.47
CA LEU A 288 17.33 -9.65 -8.09
C LEU A 288 17.76 -9.64 -6.61
N GLY A 289 17.33 -8.62 -5.85
CA GLY A 289 17.62 -8.48 -4.43
C GLY A 289 16.83 -9.47 -3.56
N GLY A 290 17.35 -9.71 -2.35
CA GLY A 290 16.59 -10.24 -1.22
C GLY A 290 16.51 -9.17 -0.12
N THR A 291 15.52 -9.28 0.76
CA THR A 291 15.25 -8.34 1.85
C THR A 291 16.38 -8.28 2.88
N THR A 292 16.86 -7.07 3.19
CA THR A 292 17.53 -6.62 4.44
C THR A 292 18.00 -5.16 4.27
N THR A 293 17.95 -4.34 5.32
CA THR A 293 17.96 -2.87 5.17
C THR A 293 19.07 -2.09 5.91
N ALA A 294 19.82 -1.29 5.12
CA ALA A 294 20.18 0.13 5.38
C ALA A 294 21.08 0.49 6.60
N PRO A 295 21.56 1.75 6.75
CA PRO A 295 21.51 2.96 5.88
C PRO A 295 22.94 3.29 5.33
N VAL A 296 23.50 4.49 5.07
CA VAL A 296 23.25 5.96 5.23
C VAL A 296 24.21 6.67 4.24
N THR A 297 24.01 7.87 3.65
CA THR A 297 22.86 8.77 3.40
C THR A 297 23.23 9.72 2.24
N PRO A 298 22.31 10.13 1.34
CA PRO A 298 22.50 11.29 0.47
C PRO A 298 22.08 12.61 1.16
N PRO A 299 22.57 13.80 0.73
CA PRO A 299 22.14 15.09 1.25
C PRO A 299 21.38 15.96 0.20
N PRO A 300 20.50 16.90 0.62
CA PRO A 300 19.64 16.83 1.80
C PRO A 300 18.19 17.20 1.44
N THR A 301 17.34 16.21 1.17
CA THR A 301 15.89 16.38 1.37
C THR A 301 15.55 16.22 2.86
N THR A 302 14.46 16.83 3.31
CA THR A 302 13.98 16.73 4.70
C THR A 302 13.40 15.34 4.99
N THR A 303 14.29 14.39 5.26
CA THR A 303 13.92 13.04 5.70
C THR A 303 13.34 13.09 7.11
N LEU A 304 12.10 12.63 7.23
CA LEU A 304 11.41 12.42 8.51
C LEU A 304 12.12 11.33 9.34
N PRO A 305 11.83 11.23 10.66
CA PRO A 305 12.46 10.24 11.52
C PRO A 305 12.27 8.81 11.01
N LYS A 306 13.31 7.97 11.16
CA LYS A 306 13.10 6.53 11.23
C LYS A 306 12.41 6.22 12.55
N ASN A 307 11.15 5.82 12.52
CA ASN A 307 10.57 5.03 13.61
C ASN A 307 11.24 3.64 13.60
N GLU A 308 11.51 3.08 14.78
CA GLU A 308 12.19 1.78 14.88
C GLU A 308 11.20 0.63 14.65
N HIS A 309 11.46 -0.17 13.62
CA HIS A 309 10.69 -1.39 13.33
C HIS A 309 10.98 -2.48 14.38
N THR A 310 10.29 -2.35 15.52
CA THR A 310 10.07 -3.47 16.45
C THR A 310 8.89 -4.32 15.95
N ALA A 311 8.68 -5.52 16.52
CA ALA A 311 7.63 -6.45 16.09
C ALA A 311 6.20 -6.05 16.53
N SER A 312 5.96 -4.74 16.63
CA SER A 312 4.74 -4.02 16.98
C SER A 312 4.68 -2.67 16.23
N ALA A 313 5.22 -2.64 15.01
CA ALA A 313 5.36 -1.45 14.16
C ALA A 313 4.82 -1.68 12.74
N GLY A 314 3.88 -2.63 12.59
CA GLY A 314 3.07 -2.85 11.40
C GLY A 314 1.68 -2.27 11.64
N VAL A 315 1.09 -1.69 10.59
CA VAL A 315 -0.14 -0.87 10.61
C VAL A 315 0.03 0.44 11.38
N SER A 316 -0.27 1.56 10.71
CA SER A 316 -0.36 2.88 11.35
C SER A 316 -1.04 3.90 10.42
N SER A 317 -1.80 4.82 11.00
CA SER A 317 -2.40 5.95 10.27
C SER A 317 -1.38 6.96 9.73
N ASP A 318 -0.13 6.97 10.22
CA ASP A 318 0.98 7.81 9.77
C ASP A 318 1.67 7.25 8.51
N ARG A 319 1.88 5.94 8.44
CA ARG A 319 2.39 5.25 7.26
C ARG A 319 1.62 3.93 7.08
N PRO A 320 0.43 3.98 6.44
CA PRO A 320 -0.35 2.78 6.20
C PRO A 320 0.45 1.80 5.31
N PRO A 321 0.77 0.59 5.81
CA PRO A 321 1.28 -0.47 4.97
C PRO A 321 0.31 -0.85 3.84
N LEU A 322 0.88 -1.34 2.75
CA LEU A 322 0.16 -2.24 1.86
C LEU A 322 -0.02 -3.56 2.61
N LYS A 323 -1.09 -4.30 2.30
CA LYS A 323 -1.33 -5.62 2.89
C LYS A 323 -0.12 -6.57 2.84
N SER A 324 0.67 -6.53 1.76
CA SER A 324 1.91 -7.31 1.62
C SER A 324 3.05 -6.91 2.58
N ASP A 325 2.98 -5.73 3.22
CA ASP A 325 3.85 -5.36 4.35
C ASP A 325 3.30 -5.88 5.71
N VAL A 326 2.06 -6.40 5.78
CA VAL A 326 1.35 -6.82 7.02
C VAL A 326 1.13 -8.33 7.09
N SER A 327 0.71 -8.95 5.98
CA SER A 327 0.33 -10.36 5.89
C SER A 327 0.88 -11.00 4.62
N ALA A 328 1.32 -12.26 4.74
CA ALA A 328 1.88 -13.03 3.63
C ALA A 328 0.87 -14.00 2.98
N ILE A 329 -0.24 -14.31 3.66
CA ILE A 329 -1.38 -14.97 3.02
C ILE A 329 -2.28 -13.88 2.49
N SER A 330 -2.73 -14.02 1.25
CA SER A 330 -3.68 -13.07 0.71
C SER A 330 -5.10 -13.48 1.13
N TRP A 331 -5.80 -12.69 1.96
CA TRP A 331 -7.25 -12.75 2.22
C TRP A 331 -8.05 -13.40 1.08
N GLY A 332 -8.88 -14.37 1.42
CA GLY A 332 -9.57 -15.23 0.46
C GLY A 332 -8.76 -16.38 -0.12
N ALA A 333 -7.42 -16.42 -0.02
CA ALA A 333 -6.62 -17.53 -0.56
C ALA A 333 -6.93 -18.86 0.12
N ASP A 334 -7.26 -18.83 1.43
CA ASP A 334 -7.74 -19.99 2.20
C ASP A 334 -9.27 -20.22 2.03
N ARG A 335 -9.83 -19.84 0.88
CA ARG A 335 -11.24 -20.04 0.49
C ARG A 335 -11.71 -21.46 0.81
N GLY A 336 -12.73 -21.57 1.67
CA GLY A 336 -13.33 -22.84 2.05
C GLY A 336 -12.47 -23.71 2.98
N LEU A 337 -11.23 -23.33 3.32
CA LEU A 337 -10.33 -24.12 4.16
C LEU A 337 -10.58 -23.95 5.67
N ALA A 338 -11.48 -23.05 6.08
CA ALA A 338 -11.77 -22.82 7.50
C ALA A 338 -12.12 -24.10 8.30
N PRO A 339 -12.85 -25.12 7.77
CA PRO A 339 -13.02 -26.41 8.44
C PRO A 339 -11.75 -27.26 8.53
N GLN A 340 -10.78 -27.11 7.61
CA GLN A 340 -9.44 -27.74 7.73
C GLN A 340 -8.65 -27.12 8.88
N HIS A 341 -8.73 -25.80 9.06
CA HIS A 341 -8.06 -25.10 10.17
C HIS A 341 -8.75 -25.37 11.51
N LEU A 342 -10.09 -25.37 11.57
CA LEU A 342 -10.82 -25.64 12.83
C LEU A 342 -10.75 -27.11 13.27
N PHE A 343 -10.62 -28.07 12.34
CA PHE A 343 -10.49 -29.51 12.63
C PHE A 343 -9.11 -30.06 12.21
N TRP A 344 -8.06 -29.27 12.46
CA TRP A 344 -6.69 -29.52 12.03
C TRP A 344 -6.11 -30.89 12.43
N GLU A 345 -6.54 -31.48 13.55
CA GLU A 345 -6.09 -32.81 13.99
C GLU A 345 -6.52 -33.93 13.04
N SER A 346 -7.47 -33.67 12.14
CA SER A 346 -7.96 -34.61 11.12
C SER A 346 -7.27 -34.41 9.75
N VAL A 347 -6.37 -33.43 9.61
CA VAL A 347 -5.66 -33.11 8.37
C VAL A 347 -4.28 -33.76 8.38
N PRO A 348 -3.93 -34.64 7.41
CA PRO A 348 -2.66 -35.36 7.41
C PRO A 348 -1.40 -34.48 7.43
N ASP A 349 -1.46 -33.30 6.81
CA ASP A 349 -0.30 -32.42 6.66
C ASP A 349 0.11 -31.77 8.00
N TYR A 350 -0.85 -31.46 8.87
CA TYR A 350 -0.56 -31.04 10.26
C TYR A 350 -0.08 -32.19 11.15
N ALA A 351 -0.17 -33.45 10.72
CA ALA A 351 0.50 -34.58 11.35
C ALA A 351 1.90 -34.86 10.74
N SER A 352 2.27 -34.21 9.64
CA SER A 352 3.53 -34.41 8.94
C SER A 352 4.65 -33.55 9.54
N ALA A 353 5.58 -34.18 10.24
CA ALA A 353 6.70 -33.50 10.89
C ALA A 353 7.65 -32.75 9.91
N SER A 354 7.68 -33.12 8.63
CA SER A 354 8.41 -32.35 7.61
C SER A 354 7.63 -31.11 7.17
N HIS A 355 6.32 -31.24 6.95
CA HIS A 355 5.47 -30.10 6.58
C HIS A 355 5.39 -29.07 7.70
N LEU A 356 5.13 -29.49 8.95
CA LEU A 356 5.15 -28.57 10.10
C LEU A 356 6.50 -27.84 10.27
N LYS A 357 7.63 -28.44 9.88
CA LYS A 357 8.93 -27.76 9.90
C LYS A 357 9.01 -26.67 8.82
N GLU A 358 8.45 -26.94 7.64
CA GLU A 358 8.34 -26.00 6.52
C GLU A 358 7.40 -24.83 6.87
N THR A 359 6.18 -25.10 7.37
CA THR A 359 5.23 -24.07 7.85
C THR A 359 5.86 -23.14 8.88
N ARG A 360 6.60 -23.70 9.85
CA ARG A 360 7.29 -22.95 10.90
C ARG A 360 8.49 -22.15 10.40
N ALA A 361 9.15 -22.59 9.32
CA ALA A 361 10.21 -21.82 8.69
C ALA A 361 9.63 -20.59 8.00
N VAL A 362 8.61 -20.79 7.14
CA VAL A 362 7.89 -19.71 6.46
C VAL A 362 7.34 -18.67 7.45
N ALA A 363 6.68 -19.11 8.52
CA ALA A 363 6.18 -18.20 9.56
C ALA A 363 7.29 -17.45 10.33
N ALA A 364 8.47 -18.05 10.50
CA ALA A 364 9.61 -17.39 11.14
C ALA A 364 10.32 -16.40 10.21
N ASP A 365 10.41 -16.73 8.91
CA ASP A 365 11.00 -15.87 7.88
C ASP A 365 10.14 -14.61 7.69
N HIS A 366 8.81 -14.72 7.63
CA HIS A 366 7.90 -13.57 7.60
C HIS A 366 8.08 -12.64 8.82
N LEU A 367 8.20 -13.20 10.02
CA LEU A 367 8.48 -12.42 11.24
C LEU A 367 9.88 -11.78 11.25
N ALA A 368 10.83 -12.26 10.43
CA ALA A 368 12.13 -11.64 10.24
C ALA A 368 12.10 -10.50 9.19
N ASP A 369 11.23 -10.60 8.18
CA ASP A 369 10.92 -9.52 7.24
C ASP A 369 10.00 -8.44 7.85
N GLY A 370 9.34 -8.72 8.98
CA GLY A 370 8.45 -7.81 9.71
C GLY A 370 6.95 -8.04 9.47
N VAL A 371 6.61 -9.04 8.66
CA VAL A 371 5.24 -9.41 8.24
C VAL A 371 4.63 -10.39 9.26
N MET A 372 3.35 -10.23 9.59
CA MET A 372 2.66 -11.17 10.48
C MET A 372 2.22 -12.44 9.72
N PRO A 373 2.58 -13.64 10.22
CA PRO A 373 2.14 -14.90 9.63
C PRO A 373 0.71 -15.21 10.12
N LEU A 374 -0.29 -14.92 9.29
CA LEU A 374 -1.71 -15.16 9.57
C LEU A 374 -2.23 -16.44 8.89
N ILE A 375 -3.49 -16.81 9.14
CA ILE A 375 -4.26 -17.86 8.44
C ILE A 375 -5.64 -17.28 8.08
N GLY A 376 -6.15 -17.54 6.87
CA GLY A 376 -7.49 -17.12 6.48
C GLY A 376 -8.59 -18.03 7.02
N LEU A 377 -9.69 -17.45 7.52
CA LEU A 377 -10.92 -18.16 7.90
C LEU A 377 -12.11 -17.69 7.03
N GLN A 378 -11.98 -17.93 5.73
CA GLN A 378 -12.93 -17.52 4.69
C GLN A 378 -14.04 -18.56 4.44
N LEU A 379 -15.23 -18.12 4.03
CA LEU A 379 -16.32 -18.99 3.56
C LEU A 379 -17.08 -18.31 2.39
N TRP A 380 -16.92 -18.78 1.15
CA TRP A 380 -17.56 -18.15 -0.02
C TRP A 380 -18.45 -19.10 -0.81
N GLU A 381 -18.72 -20.27 -0.26
CA GLU A 381 -19.58 -21.30 -0.82
C GLU A 381 -20.37 -22.01 0.29
N ASP A 382 -21.42 -22.75 -0.07
CA ASP A 382 -22.09 -23.68 0.84
C ASP A 382 -21.14 -24.81 1.25
N THR A 383 -20.26 -24.48 2.19
CA THR A 383 -19.16 -25.33 2.58
C THR A 383 -19.67 -26.62 3.23
N PHE A 384 -20.90 -26.63 3.75
CA PHE A 384 -21.52 -27.84 4.27
C PHE A 384 -22.05 -28.75 3.17
N GLU A 385 -22.70 -28.23 2.11
CA GLU A 385 -23.07 -28.97 0.90
C GLU A 385 -21.81 -29.54 0.21
N TYR A 386 -20.81 -28.70 -0.06
CA TYR A 386 -19.54 -29.13 -0.66
C TYR A 386 -18.76 -30.12 0.23
N SER A 387 -19.06 -30.20 1.53
CA SER A 387 -18.51 -31.22 2.44
C SER A 387 -19.36 -32.50 2.56
N GLN A 388 -20.58 -32.57 1.98
CA GLN A 388 -21.38 -33.80 1.95
C GLN A 388 -20.80 -34.82 0.97
N THR A 389 -21.16 -36.10 1.13
CA THR A 389 -20.77 -37.20 0.23
C THR A 389 -21.07 -36.88 -1.24
N GLY A 390 -20.03 -36.54 -2.01
CA GLY A 390 -20.12 -36.20 -3.44
C GLY A 390 -19.81 -34.74 -3.77
N GLY A 391 -19.75 -33.86 -2.76
CA GLY A 391 -19.24 -32.49 -2.90
C GLY A 391 -17.71 -32.42 -3.04
N GLU A 392 -17.20 -31.23 -3.37
CA GLU A 392 -15.79 -30.97 -3.65
C GLU A 392 -14.86 -31.25 -2.45
N PHE A 393 -15.24 -30.75 -1.26
CA PHE A 393 -14.48 -30.89 -0.03
C PHE A 393 -14.74 -32.21 0.71
N ALA A 394 -15.66 -33.04 0.21
CA ALA A 394 -16.10 -34.31 0.82
C ALA A 394 -14.98 -35.32 1.10
N THR A 395 -13.81 -35.16 0.49
CA THR A 395 -12.63 -36.01 0.68
C THR A 395 -11.67 -35.47 1.75
N LEU A 396 -11.75 -34.19 2.12
CA LEU A 396 -10.84 -33.52 3.03
C LEU A 396 -11.06 -33.91 4.50
N GLY A 397 -9.97 -33.93 5.28
CA GLY A 397 -9.95 -34.48 6.64
C GLY A 397 -10.75 -33.66 7.65
N GLY A 398 -10.49 -32.35 7.72
CA GLY A 398 -11.19 -31.43 8.61
C GLY A 398 -12.66 -31.29 8.25
N HIS A 399 -13.00 -31.23 6.96
CA HIS A 399 -14.39 -31.18 6.48
C HIS A 399 -15.22 -32.40 6.91
N LYS A 400 -14.65 -33.62 6.78
CA LYS A 400 -15.30 -34.84 7.30
C LYS A 400 -15.53 -34.77 8.80
N ALA A 401 -14.56 -34.26 9.55
CA ALA A 401 -14.66 -34.13 11.00
C ALA A 401 -15.71 -33.08 11.40
N TRP A 402 -15.73 -31.92 10.74
CA TRP A 402 -16.70 -30.85 10.91
C TRP A 402 -18.14 -31.28 10.59
N VAL A 403 -18.38 -31.89 9.42
CA VAL A 403 -19.70 -32.44 9.06
C VAL A 403 -20.15 -33.51 10.05
N SER A 404 -19.22 -34.33 10.56
CA SER A 404 -19.53 -35.33 11.60
C SER A 404 -19.88 -34.67 12.93
N TRP A 405 -19.20 -33.58 13.29
CA TRP A 405 -19.48 -32.79 14.49
C TRP A 405 -20.83 -32.06 14.39
N VAL A 406 -21.12 -31.37 13.28
CA VAL A 406 -22.41 -30.69 13.04
C VAL A 406 -23.58 -31.67 13.10
N LYS A 407 -23.44 -32.87 12.52
CA LYS A 407 -24.45 -33.94 12.59
C LYS A 407 -24.62 -34.53 14.00
N ALA A 408 -23.57 -34.52 14.83
CA ALA A 408 -23.64 -34.98 16.22
C ALA A 408 -24.20 -33.92 17.20
N HIS A 409 -24.19 -32.63 16.83
CA HIS A 409 -24.52 -31.51 17.73
C HIS A 409 -25.70 -30.65 17.26
N GLN A 410 -26.76 -31.30 16.78
CA GLN A 410 -27.99 -30.67 16.28
C GLN A 410 -28.68 -29.71 17.29
N GLN A 411 -28.37 -29.83 18.59
CA GLN A 411 -28.85 -28.95 19.66
C GLN A 411 -28.17 -27.56 19.68
N TYR A 412 -26.98 -27.43 19.11
CA TYR A 412 -26.23 -26.16 19.01
C TYR A 412 -26.59 -25.36 17.76
N LEU A 413 -27.40 -25.93 16.86
CA LEU A 413 -27.64 -25.32 15.56
C LEU A 413 -28.55 -24.10 15.62
N GLY A 414 -28.33 -23.16 14.71
CA GLY A 414 -29.20 -22.00 14.50
C GLY A 414 -30.62 -22.37 14.17
N ARG A 415 -31.57 -21.54 14.62
CA ARG A 415 -33.00 -21.77 14.46
C ARG A 415 -33.77 -20.50 14.17
N ASP A 416 -34.73 -20.59 13.26
CA ASP A 416 -35.75 -19.56 13.07
C ASP A 416 -36.77 -19.56 14.24
N ALA A 417 -37.75 -18.64 14.18
CA ALA A 417 -38.80 -18.53 15.18
C ALA A 417 -39.72 -19.79 15.25
N ASP A 418 -39.94 -20.48 14.13
CA ASP A 418 -40.69 -21.74 14.08
C ASP A 418 -39.90 -22.93 14.68
N GLY A 419 -38.57 -22.80 14.77
CA GLY A 419 -37.65 -23.80 15.32
C GLY A 419 -37.01 -24.72 14.29
N ASN A 420 -37.19 -24.47 13.00
CA ASN A 420 -36.44 -25.14 11.93
C ASN A 420 -34.96 -24.82 12.06
N ILE A 421 -34.09 -25.68 11.50
CA ILE A 421 -32.65 -25.39 11.51
C ILE A 421 -32.34 -24.41 10.38
N LEU A 422 -31.63 -23.33 10.71
CA LEU A 422 -31.03 -22.46 9.70
C LEU A 422 -29.91 -23.23 9.00
N ASN A 423 -30.09 -23.46 7.70
CA ASN A 423 -29.10 -24.05 6.80
C ASN A 423 -28.92 -23.10 5.61
N SER A 424 -27.74 -23.07 5.03
CA SER A 424 -27.59 -22.64 3.64
C SER A 424 -28.23 -23.66 2.70
N ASP A 425 -28.77 -23.18 1.57
CA ASP A 425 -29.16 -24.01 0.43
C ASP A 425 -29.05 -23.21 -0.89
N SER A 426 -29.32 -23.85 -2.03
CA SER A 426 -29.27 -23.21 -3.36
C SER A 426 -30.21 -21.99 -3.57
N GLY A 427 -31.20 -21.79 -2.69
CA GLY A 427 -32.14 -20.67 -2.70
C GLY A 427 -31.79 -19.56 -1.70
N ASN A 428 -31.22 -19.92 -0.54
CA ASN A 428 -30.52 -19.00 0.36
C ASN A 428 -29.04 -19.42 0.52
N PRO A 429 -28.18 -19.11 -0.47
CA PRO A 429 -26.77 -19.50 -0.42
C PRO A 429 -25.97 -18.69 0.60
N TYR A 430 -26.58 -17.71 1.27
CA TYR A 430 -25.95 -16.86 2.29
C TYR A 430 -26.27 -17.30 3.72
N GLY A 431 -27.00 -18.40 3.94
CA GLY A 431 -27.32 -18.93 5.29
C GLY A 431 -26.13 -19.52 6.06
N TRP A 432 -24.98 -18.84 6.03
CA TRP A 432 -23.68 -19.32 6.47
C TRP A 432 -23.48 -19.19 7.98
N GLY A 433 -23.91 -20.19 8.73
CA GLY A 433 -23.26 -20.46 10.01
C GLY A 433 -24.10 -21.35 10.90
N TYR A 434 -23.61 -22.57 11.07
CA TYR A 434 -24.34 -23.61 11.77
C TYR A 434 -24.48 -23.35 13.26
N VAL A 435 -23.46 -22.74 13.89
CA VAL A 435 -23.43 -22.47 15.34
C VAL A 435 -22.85 -21.08 15.58
N SER A 436 -23.60 -20.22 16.27
CA SER A 436 -23.10 -18.92 16.74
C SER A 436 -21.97 -19.12 17.76
N PRO A 437 -20.90 -18.29 17.76
CA PRO A 437 -19.92 -18.22 18.84
C PRO A 437 -20.57 -18.15 20.24
N LEU A 438 -21.72 -17.48 20.36
CA LEU A 438 -22.52 -17.36 21.58
C LEU A 438 -23.30 -18.62 21.99
N MET A 439 -23.14 -19.76 21.32
CA MET A 439 -23.89 -20.97 21.68
C MET A 439 -23.39 -21.60 22.99
N PRO A 440 -24.23 -21.75 24.04
CA PRO A 440 -23.82 -22.35 25.31
C PRO A 440 -23.66 -23.87 25.18
N LEU A 441 -22.43 -24.36 25.35
CA LEU A 441 -22.07 -25.76 25.18
C LEU A 441 -22.43 -26.61 26.40
N ASP A 442 -22.68 -27.90 26.18
CA ASP A 442 -22.65 -28.89 27.24
C ASP A 442 -21.21 -29.05 27.76
N ALA A 443 -21.03 -29.24 29.07
CA ALA A 443 -19.71 -29.36 29.70
C ALA A 443 -18.82 -30.52 29.19
N LYS A 444 -19.38 -31.43 28.38
CA LYS A 444 -18.66 -32.51 27.66
C LYS A 444 -17.99 -32.05 26.36
N ASP A 445 -18.44 -30.94 25.78
CA ASP A 445 -17.99 -30.42 24.48
C ASP A 445 -17.15 -29.13 24.63
N ALA A 446 -17.11 -28.57 25.84
CA ALA A 446 -16.24 -27.45 26.22
C ALA A 446 -14.73 -27.77 26.03
N PRO A 447 -13.86 -26.75 25.95
CA PRO A 447 -12.41 -26.95 25.91
C PRO A 447 -11.90 -27.85 27.05
N ALA A 448 -10.96 -28.75 26.77
CA ALA A 448 -10.45 -29.69 27.78
C ALA A 448 -9.68 -29.02 28.94
N SER A 449 -9.35 -27.72 28.82
CA SER A 449 -8.78 -26.89 29.88
C SER A 449 -9.79 -25.89 30.48
N TRP A 450 -11.09 -26.04 30.21
CA TRP A 450 -12.11 -25.11 30.68
C TRP A 450 -12.45 -25.32 32.16
N THR A 451 -12.45 -24.24 32.94
CA THR A 451 -12.64 -24.30 34.41
C THR A 451 -13.62 -23.26 34.97
N GLY A 452 -14.26 -22.43 34.12
CA GLY A 452 -15.07 -21.29 34.55
C GLY A 452 -16.48 -21.30 33.97
N GLY A 453 -17.50 -21.64 34.78
CA GLY A 453 -18.91 -21.54 34.36
C GLY A 453 -19.27 -22.38 33.12
N THR A 454 -20.21 -21.87 32.33
CA THR A 454 -20.57 -22.43 31.02
C THR A 454 -19.55 -21.99 29.98
N ALA A 455 -19.15 -22.88 29.07
CA ALA A 455 -18.34 -22.54 27.90
C ALA A 455 -19.23 -22.23 26.70
N HIS A 456 -18.76 -21.35 25.83
CA HIS A 456 -19.41 -20.97 24.58
C HIS A 456 -18.69 -21.60 23.38
N TYR A 457 -19.35 -21.62 22.22
CA TYR A 457 -18.73 -22.13 20.99
C TYR A 457 -17.53 -21.28 20.56
N GLY A 458 -17.55 -19.98 20.85
CA GLY A 458 -16.41 -19.06 20.71
C GLY A 458 -15.18 -19.55 21.49
N ASP A 459 -15.31 -19.91 22.77
CA ASP A 459 -14.21 -20.46 23.59
C ASP A 459 -13.64 -21.76 23.00
N TRP A 460 -14.51 -22.59 22.44
CA TRP A 460 -14.12 -23.84 21.79
C TRP A 460 -13.35 -23.59 20.50
N MET A 461 -13.83 -22.70 19.61
CA MET A 461 -13.07 -22.29 18.42
C MET A 461 -11.75 -21.62 18.81
N ALA A 462 -11.75 -20.75 19.82
CA ALA A 462 -10.57 -20.07 20.31
C ALA A 462 -9.48 -21.04 20.82
N ASP A 463 -9.82 -22.01 21.68
CA ASP A 463 -8.84 -22.98 22.17
C ASP A 463 -8.33 -23.91 21.06
N LYS A 464 -9.14 -24.18 20.03
CA LYS A 464 -8.77 -24.97 18.84
C LYS A 464 -7.78 -24.21 17.94
N LEU A 465 -8.06 -22.93 17.67
CA LEU A 465 -7.28 -22.04 16.79
C LEU A 465 -5.98 -21.57 17.47
N GLY A 466 -6.01 -21.13 18.73
CA GLY A 466 -4.77 -20.78 19.47
C GLY A 466 -3.76 -21.93 19.53
N ARG A 467 -4.23 -23.18 19.63
CA ARG A 467 -3.38 -24.38 19.49
C ARG A 467 -2.85 -24.59 18.08
N LEU A 468 -3.63 -24.25 17.04
CA LEU A 468 -3.15 -24.29 15.65
C LEU A 468 -2.04 -23.26 15.44
N SER A 469 -2.19 -22.02 15.90
CA SER A 469 -1.13 -21.00 15.87
C SER A 469 0.15 -21.47 16.56
N ALA A 470 0.05 -22.11 17.73
CA ALA A 470 1.21 -22.73 18.39
C ALA A 470 1.79 -23.95 17.66
N LEU A 471 0.99 -24.62 16.82
CA LEU A 471 1.43 -25.75 15.98
C LEU A 471 2.15 -25.26 14.72
N THR A 472 1.62 -24.26 14.01
CA THR A 472 2.15 -23.72 12.75
C THR A 472 3.28 -22.70 12.96
N GLY A 473 3.26 -21.97 14.08
CA GLY A 473 4.06 -20.76 14.28
C GLY A 473 3.38 -19.47 13.81
N THR A 474 2.11 -19.53 13.37
CA THR A 474 1.32 -18.34 12.99
C THR A 474 0.92 -17.53 14.22
N ARG A 475 0.53 -16.27 13.98
CA ARG A 475 0.32 -15.23 15.02
C ARG A 475 -1.10 -14.70 15.11
N GLY A 476 -1.96 -15.06 14.16
CA GLY A 476 -3.38 -14.78 14.22
C GLY A 476 -4.07 -15.11 12.90
N TYR A 477 -5.14 -14.38 12.60
CA TYR A 477 -6.13 -14.79 11.59
C TYR A 477 -6.69 -13.61 10.79
N GLU A 478 -6.87 -13.84 9.49
CA GLU A 478 -7.70 -13.02 8.62
C GLU A 478 -9.12 -13.61 8.67
N LEU A 479 -9.98 -12.95 9.45
CA LEU A 479 -11.32 -13.39 9.81
C LEU A 479 -12.33 -12.85 8.79
N ALA A 480 -13.17 -13.75 8.33
CA ALA A 480 -14.30 -13.41 7.47
C ALA A 480 -15.47 -14.34 7.78
N ASP A 481 -16.29 -14.58 6.75
CA ASP A 481 -17.63 -15.17 6.75
C ASP A 481 -17.81 -16.42 7.63
N PHE A 482 -16.74 -17.21 7.87
CA PHE A 482 -16.79 -18.37 8.76
C PHE A 482 -16.82 -18.02 10.26
N PHE A 483 -16.15 -16.94 10.66
CA PHE A 483 -16.02 -16.52 12.06
C PHE A 483 -16.87 -15.29 12.35
N ASP A 484 -16.66 -14.18 11.62
CA ASP A 484 -17.39 -12.94 11.86
C ASP A 484 -18.84 -13.03 11.38
N GLY A 485 -19.03 -13.70 10.24
CA GLY A 485 -20.32 -14.05 9.71
C GLY A 485 -21.03 -15.26 10.33
N SER A 486 -20.57 -15.94 11.39
CA SER A 486 -21.30 -17.12 11.92
C SER A 486 -22.30 -16.77 13.03
N PRO A 487 -23.63 -16.93 12.88
CA PRO A 487 -24.45 -17.22 11.70
C PRO A 487 -24.70 -16.02 10.78
N HIS A 488 -24.69 -16.25 9.47
CA HIS A 488 -24.93 -15.19 8.48
C HIS A 488 -26.43 -15.12 8.17
N SER A 489 -27.16 -14.79 9.23
CA SER A 489 -28.58 -14.50 9.29
C SER A 489 -28.71 -13.27 10.17
N GLY A 490 -29.62 -12.33 9.88
CA GLY A 490 -29.79 -11.17 10.74
C GLY A 490 -30.01 -11.62 12.18
N VAL A 491 -29.51 -10.90 13.19
CA VAL A 491 -29.64 -11.36 14.59
C VAL A 491 -31.10 -11.61 15.02
N MET A 492 -32.04 -10.98 14.31
CA MET A 492 -33.49 -11.10 14.47
C MET A 492 -34.10 -12.35 13.77
N ASP A 493 -33.29 -13.19 13.14
CA ASP A 493 -33.70 -14.48 12.53
C ASP A 493 -33.24 -15.71 13.36
N PHE A 494 -32.34 -15.53 14.32
CA PHE A 494 -31.72 -16.64 15.08
C PHE A 494 -32.20 -16.67 16.53
N PHE A 495 -32.85 -17.78 16.93
CA PHE A 495 -33.57 -17.88 18.21
C PHE A 495 -33.34 -19.21 18.98
N ASN A 496 -32.18 -19.87 18.88
CA ASN A 496 -31.95 -21.12 19.62
C ASN A 496 -32.24 -20.97 21.14
N THR A 497 -33.05 -21.88 21.68
CA THR A 497 -33.59 -21.78 23.06
C THR A 497 -32.53 -21.75 24.16
N ARG A 498 -31.30 -22.24 23.90
CA ARG A 498 -30.16 -22.07 24.82
C ARG A 498 -29.74 -20.61 24.95
N MET A 499 -29.65 -19.90 23.83
CA MET A 499 -29.33 -18.47 23.80
C MET A 499 -30.48 -17.62 24.33
N ILE A 500 -31.75 -17.99 24.09
CA ILE A 500 -32.90 -17.33 24.73
C ILE A 500 -32.83 -17.45 26.27
N ALA A 501 -32.48 -18.64 26.78
CA ALA A 501 -32.34 -18.87 28.22
C ALA A 501 -31.17 -18.08 28.82
N GLU A 502 -30.02 -18.00 28.12
CA GLU A 502 -28.90 -17.18 28.58
C GLU A 502 -29.19 -15.68 28.50
N PHE A 503 -29.77 -15.18 27.40
CA PHE A 503 -30.23 -13.80 27.27
C PHE A 503 -31.14 -13.39 28.43
N SER A 504 -32.13 -14.23 28.76
CA SER A 504 -33.04 -14.00 29.90
C SER A 504 -32.29 -13.97 31.24
N ALA A 505 -31.22 -14.77 31.39
CA ALA A 505 -30.38 -14.80 32.59
C ALA A 505 -29.40 -13.62 32.68
N ARG A 506 -28.76 -13.22 31.58
CA ARG A 506 -27.81 -12.07 31.52
C ARG A 506 -28.54 -10.73 31.69
N THR A 507 -29.70 -10.56 31.05
CA THR A 507 -30.46 -9.29 31.06
C THR A 507 -31.49 -9.18 32.19
N GLY A 508 -31.93 -10.30 32.77
CA GLY A 508 -33.05 -10.35 33.70
C GLY A 508 -34.43 -10.16 33.06
N ILE A 509 -34.50 -10.07 31.73
CA ILE A 509 -35.76 -9.99 30.97
C ILE A 509 -36.54 -11.30 31.13
N LYS A 510 -37.86 -11.17 31.27
CA LYS A 510 -38.78 -12.31 31.39
C LYS A 510 -39.69 -12.33 30.17
N LEU A 511 -39.32 -13.15 29.20
CA LEU A 511 -40.04 -13.27 27.94
C LEU A 511 -41.44 -13.86 28.12
N SER A 512 -42.35 -13.41 27.26
CA SER A 512 -43.71 -13.91 27.14
C SER A 512 -43.75 -15.34 26.59
N GLY A 513 -44.76 -16.10 27.01
CA GLY A 513 -45.02 -17.45 26.50
C GLY A 513 -44.06 -18.54 27.01
N THR A 514 -44.14 -19.72 26.40
CA THR A 514 -43.37 -20.92 26.77
C THR A 514 -42.90 -21.77 25.60
N THR A 515 -43.30 -21.45 24.36
CA THR A 515 -42.73 -22.04 23.14
C THR A 515 -41.66 -21.13 22.55
N LEU A 516 -40.79 -21.69 21.71
CA LEU A 516 -39.77 -20.95 20.97
C LEU A 516 -40.38 -19.77 20.18
N ALA A 517 -41.36 -20.03 19.32
CA ALA A 517 -42.05 -18.99 18.54
C ALA A 517 -42.58 -17.84 19.41
N GLN A 518 -43.23 -18.13 20.54
CA GLN A 518 -43.75 -17.09 21.43
C GLN A 518 -42.65 -16.23 22.06
N GLN A 519 -41.48 -16.81 22.34
CA GLN A 519 -40.34 -16.10 22.91
C GLN A 519 -39.59 -15.31 21.83
N ALA A 520 -39.52 -15.81 20.59
CA ALA A 520 -39.01 -15.08 19.44
C ALA A 520 -39.92 -13.89 19.09
N ASP A 521 -41.24 -14.08 19.01
CA ASP A 521 -42.25 -13.02 18.81
C ASP A 521 -42.08 -11.90 19.85
N ASP A 522 -41.91 -12.27 21.13
CA ASP A 522 -41.74 -11.33 22.24
C ASP A 522 -40.39 -10.61 22.21
N ILE A 523 -39.31 -11.28 21.79
CA ILE A 523 -38.02 -10.64 21.52
C ILE A 523 -38.16 -9.60 20.39
N VAL A 524 -38.72 -9.98 19.25
CA VAL A 524 -38.89 -9.11 18.07
C VAL A 524 -39.78 -7.90 18.39
N ALA A 525 -40.90 -8.12 19.09
CA ALA A 525 -41.87 -7.06 19.38
C ALA A 525 -41.46 -6.13 20.53
N ASN A 526 -40.85 -6.66 21.60
CA ASN A 526 -40.67 -5.93 22.86
C ASN A 526 -39.20 -5.69 23.26
N HIS A 527 -38.25 -6.48 22.74
CA HIS A 527 -36.84 -6.47 23.17
C HIS A 527 -35.76 -6.48 22.06
N PRO A 528 -36.01 -6.01 20.81
CA PRO A 528 -35.11 -6.29 19.68
C PRO A 528 -33.71 -5.70 19.86
N THR A 529 -33.60 -4.44 20.31
CA THR A 529 -32.30 -3.81 20.59
C THR A 529 -31.51 -4.56 21.67
N LYS A 530 -32.18 -5.16 22.67
CA LYS A 530 -31.49 -5.91 23.73
C LYS A 530 -31.01 -7.28 23.26
N TRP A 531 -31.71 -7.90 22.31
CA TRP A 531 -31.24 -9.10 21.63
C TRP A 531 -30.02 -8.82 20.76
N LEU A 532 -30.06 -7.73 19.97
CA LEU A 532 -28.92 -7.21 19.21
C LEU A 532 -27.71 -6.90 20.11
N ASP A 533 -27.90 -6.19 21.22
CA ASP A 533 -26.84 -5.89 22.18
C ASP A 533 -26.20 -7.18 22.72
N TYR A 534 -27.02 -8.17 23.10
CA TYR A 534 -26.56 -9.47 23.58
C TYR A 534 -25.73 -10.24 22.55
N PHE A 535 -26.10 -10.19 21.26
CA PHE A 535 -25.30 -10.79 20.18
C PHE A 535 -23.95 -10.10 20.05
N VAL A 536 -23.94 -8.78 19.87
CA VAL A 536 -22.72 -7.97 19.68
C VAL A 536 -21.74 -8.14 20.85
N ASP A 537 -22.27 -8.14 22.09
CA ASP A 537 -21.47 -8.37 23.30
C ASP A 537 -20.70 -9.70 23.24
N GLY A 538 -21.37 -10.80 22.91
CA GLY A 538 -20.75 -12.13 22.96
C GLY A 538 -19.96 -12.52 21.71
N TRP A 539 -20.21 -11.86 20.59
CA TRP A 539 -19.32 -11.88 19.43
C TRP A 539 -17.97 -11.25 19.81
N ALA A 540 -17.99 -10.05 20.40
CA ALA A 540 -16.79 -9.39 20.91
C ALA A 540 -16.08 -10.18 22.02
N ASP A 541 -16.82 -10.83 22.94
CA ASP A 541 -16.24 -11.80 23.90
C ASP A 541 -15.49 -12.94 23.17
N SER A 542 -15.95 -13.36 21.98
CA SER A 542 -15.36 -14.46 21.19
C SER A 542 -14.11 -14.05 20.41
N TRP A 543 -14.03 -12.80 19.91
CA TRP A 543 -12.76 -12.22 19.42
C TRP A 543 -11.72 -12.19 20.53
N LYS A 544 -12.11 -11.70 21.72
CA LYS A 544 -11.23 -11.64 22.87
C LYS A 544 -10.73 -13.04 23.29
N ALA A 545 -11.61 -14.04 23.28
CA ALA A 545 -11.23 -15.42 23.58
C ALA A 545 -10.19 -15.96 22.58
N LEU A 546 -10.30 -15.62 21.29
CA LEU A 546 -9.34 -16.03 20.25
C LEU A 546 -7.96 -15.39 20.49
N ASP A 547 -7.91 -14.08 20.74
CA ASP A 547 -6.70 -13.35 21.16
C ASP A 547 -6.05 -13.99 22.41
N ASP A 548 -6.78 -14.02 23.53
CA ASP A 548 -6.32 -14.62 24.80
C ASP A 548 -5.77 -16.04 24.60
N SER A 549 -6.39 -16.83 23.70
CA SER A 549 -5.97 -18.19 23.37
C SER A 549 -4.69 -18.25 22.54
N ILE A 550 -4.53 -17.39 21.54
CA ILE A 550 -3.28 -17.25 20.77
C ILE A 550 -2.14 -16.86 21.71
N VAL A 551 -2.36 -15.86 22.58
CA VAL A 551 -1.37 -15.41 23.57
C VAL A 551 -1.00 -16.52 24.54
N LYS A 552 -2.00 -17.22 25.10
CA LYS A 552 -1.86 -18.36 26.02
C LYS A 552 -1.04 -19.52 25.43
N HIS A 553 -1.28 -19.88 24.16
CA HIS A 553 -0.66 -21.07 23.55
C HIS A 553 0.67 -20.76 22.82
N THR A 554 0.86 -19.55 22.29
CA THR A 554 2.11 -19.15 21.59
C THR A 554 3.12 -18.43 22.49
N GLY A 555 2.67 -17.76 23.56
CA GLY A 555 3.49 -16.86 24.37
C GLY A 555 3.89 -15.57 23.64
N LYS A 556 3.06 -15.09 22.70
CA LYS A 556 3.25 -13.90 21.86
C LYS A 556 1.93 -13.15 21.69
N ALA A 557 1.96 -11.85 21.43
CA ALA A 557 0.77 -11.07 21.05
C ALA A 557 0.05 -11.70 19.84
N ALA A 558 -1.26 -11.46 19.72
CA ALA A 558 -2.02 -11.89 18.55
C ALA A 558 -1.74 -10.96 17.35
N TRP A 559 -2.51 -11.16 16.28
CA TRP A 559 -2.89 -10.13 15.32
C TRP A 559 -4.13 -10.63 14.58
N LEU A 560 -5.27 -10.01 14.83
CA LEU A 560 -6.53 -10.35 14.18
C LEU A 560 -6.87 -9.28 13.15
N THR A 561 -7.65 -9.64 12.14
CA THR A 561 -8.29 -8.66 11.27
C THR A 561 -9.60 -9.21 10.76
N THR A 562 -10.62 -8.37 10.60
CA THR A 562 -11.98 -8.79 10.24
C THR A 562 -12.57 -7.88 9.16
N GLN A 563 -13.52 -8.38 8.37
CA GLN A 563 -14.15 -7.63 7.29
C GLN A 563 -15.29 -6.72 7.79
N VAL A 564 -15.46 -5.57 7.15
CA VAL A 564 -16.55 -4.63 7.45
C VAL A 564 -17.18 -4.12 6.14
N SER A 565 -17.95 -4.99 5.49
CA SER A 565 -18.46 -4.82 4.11
C SER A 565 -19.67 -3.89 3.98
N PHE A 566 -20.50 -3.81 5.00
CA PHE A 566 -21.69 -2.96 5.01
C PHE A 566 -21.46 -1.70 5.85
N THR A 567 -22.47 -0.83 5.90
CA THR A 567 -22.48 0.30 6.84
C THR A 567 -22.34 -0.20 8.29
N PRO A 568 -21.79 0.59 9.24
CA PRO A 568 -21.59 0.12 10.62
C PRO A 568 -22.87 -0.39 11.31
N ALA A 569 -24.02 0.20 10.98
CA ALA A 569 -25.31 -0.18 11.56
C ALA A 569 -25.81 -1.51 10.96
N ALA A 570 -25.61 -1.73 9.65
CA ALA A 570 -25.89 -3.00 9.00
C ALA A 570 -24.92 -4.11 9.44
N MET A 571 -23.63 -3.83 9.64
CA MET A 571 -22.67 -4.82 10.16
C MET A 571 -22.98 -5.22 11.61
N ARG A 572 -23.46 -4.28 12.45
CA ARG A 572 -23.98 -4.61 13.79
C ARG A 572 -25.16 -5.59 13.71
N GLU A 573 -26.06 -5.46 12.73
CA GLU A 573 -27.27 -6.30 12.58
C GLU A 573 -27.04 -7.65 11.87
N PHE A 574 -26.22 -7.71 10.82
CA PHE A 574 -26.05 -8.92 10.01
C PHE A 574 -24.90 -9.82 10.48
N ALA A 575 -23.91 -9.27 11.18
CA ALA A 575 -22.73 -10.02 11.64
C ALA A 575 -22.45 -9.85 13.15
N GLY A 576 -23.23 -9.06 13.89
CA GLY A 576 -22.93 -8.73 15.29
C GLY A 576 -21.68 -7.87 15.48
N VAL A 577 -21.11 -7.32 14.40
CA VAL A 577 -19.84 -6.58 14.41
C VAL A 577 -20.07 -5.11 14.77
N ASP A 578 -19.57 -4.67 15.93
CA ASP A 578 -19.47 -3.25 16.29
C ASP A 578 -18.07 -2.98 16.84
N ALA A 579 -17.23 -2.28 16.05
CA ALA A 579 -15.82 -2.03 16.37
C ALA A 579 -15.62 -1.40 17.77
N ARG A 580 -16.56 -0.56 18.23
CA ARG A 580 -16.52 0.04 19.58
C ARG A 580 -16.60 -1.03 20.67
N VAL A 581 -17.55 -1.96 20.54
CA VAL A 581 -17.79 -3.00 21.56
C VAL A 581 -16.64 -4.02 21.57
N ILE A 582 -15.97 -4.21 20.43
CA ILE A 582 -14.77 -5.03 20.34
C ILE A 582 -13.58 -4.33 21.02
N ALA A 583 -13.34 -3.04 20.74
CA ALA A 583 -12.30 -2.24 21.41
C ALA A 583 -12.55 -2.05 22.92
N GLU A 584 -13.81 -2.03 23.38
CA GLU A 584 -14.16 -2.04 24.81
C GLU A 584 -13.80 -3.37 25.52
N LYS A 585 -13.49 -4.45 24.79
CA LYS A 585 -13.36 -5.83 25.33
C LYS A 585 -12.01 -6.50 25.07
N MET A 586 -11.37 -6.25 23.91
CA MET A 586 -10.02 -6.72 23.58
C MET A 586 -9.06 -5.54 23.41
N ASN A 587 -7.76 -5.83 23.29
CA ASN A 587 -6.79 -4.80 22.97
C ASN A 587 -6.97 -4.34 21.51
N GLU A 588 -7.11 -3.04 21.27
CA GLU A 588 -7.37 -2.53 19.92
C GLU A 588 -6.13 -2.63 19.01
N ASP A 589 -4.92 -2.49 19.56
CA ASP A 589 -3.64 -2.77 18.84
C ASP A 589 -3.58 -4.20 18.25
N ASP A 590 -4.36 -5.16 18.75
CA ASP A 590 -4.38 -6.56 18.30
C ASP A 590 -5.46 -6.84 17.22
N ILE A 591 -6.23 -5.84 16.74
CA ILE A 591 -7.24 -6.02 15.68
C ILE A 591 -7.37 -4.87 14.65
N LEU A 592 -7.39 -5.24 13.36
CA LEU A 592 -7.66 -4.34 12.23
C LEU A 592 -9.03 -4.59 11.56
N PHE A 593 -9.85 -3.56 11.40
CA PHE A 593 -11.16 -3.60 10.74
C PHE A 593 -11.06 -3.23 9.25
N ASN A 594 -10.99 -4.21 8.35
CA ASN A 594 -10.91 -3.95 6.90
C ASN A 594 -12.28 -3.59 6.33
N VAL A 595 -12.53 -2.29 6.16
CA VAL A 595 -13.71 -1.76 5.45
C VAL A 595 -13.66 -2.22 4.00
N GLN A 596 -14.71 -2.91 3.55
CA GLN A 596 -14.80 -3.24 2.13
C GLN A 596 -15.41 -2.10 1.34
N THR A 597 -14.77 -1.75 0.24
CA THR A 597 -15.21 -0.75 -0.72
C THR A 597 -15.34 -1.41 -2.09
N LEU A 598 -16.32 -1.02 -2.90
CA LEU A 598 -16.68 -1.71 -4.16
C LEU A 598 -16.90 -3.25 -4.04
N GLU A 599 -17.50 -3.78 -2.96
CA GLU A 599 -17.77 -5.23 -2.85
C GLU A 599 -18.55 -5.74 -4.06
N ARG A 600 -17.85 -6.50 -4.92
CA ARG A 600 -18.27 -6.97 -6.24
C ARG A 600 -19.21 -5.95 -6.90
N PHE A 601 -18.63 -4.93 -7.53
CA PHE A 601 -19.29 -3.86 -8.31
C PHE A 601 -20.61 -4.26 -9.06
N THR A 602 -20.74 -5.53 -9.48
CA THR A 602 -21.90 -6.14 -10.16
C THR A 602 -22.98 -6.75 -9.26
N MET A 603 -22.87 -6.71 -7.93
CA MET A 603 -23.80 -7.30 -6.96
C MET A 603 -24.54 -6.25 -6.13
N GLN A 604 -23.83 -5.37 -5.39
CA GLN A 604 -24.47 -4.40 -4.49
C GLN A 604 -24.42 -2.96 -5.02
N HIS A 605 -23.24 -2.48 -5.41
CA HIS A 605 -22.97 -1.05 -5.62
C HIS A 605 -22.86 -0.63 -7.11
N LYS A 606 -23.71 -1.19 -7.98
CA LYS A 606 -23.68 -0.97 -9.45
C LYS A 606 -23.69 0.49 -9.92
N GLN A 607 -24.11 1.43 -9.07
CA GLN A 607 -24.23 2.85 -9.42
C GLN A 607 -23.66 3.76 -8.32
N ALA A 608 -22.62 3.31 -7.60
CA ALA A 608 -21.97 4.09 -6.56
C ALA A 608 -20.85 5.01 -7.11
N PRO A 609 -20.93 6.34 -6.86
CA PRO A 609 -19.87 7.30 -7.23
C PRO A 609 -18.57 7.02 -6.46
N ALA A 610 -17.44 7.56 -6.92
CA ALA A 610 -16.14 7.34 -6.24
C ALA A 610 -16.12 7.86 -4.78
N SER A 611 -16.90 8.91 -4.51
CA SER A 611 -17.13 9.47 -3.18
C SER A 611 -17.74 8.48 -2.17
N TYR A 612 -18.41 7.43 -2.64
CA TYR A 612 -18.98 6.39 -1.79
C TYR A 612 -17.93 5.64 -0.97
N GLU A 613 -16.76 5.36 -1.56
CA GLU A 613 -15.71 4.56 -0.90
C GLU A 613 -14.98 5.38 0.18
N GLN A 614 -14.82 6.69 -0.04
CA GLN A 614 -14.35 7.64 0.97
C GLN A 614 -15.37 7.77 2.11
N ALA A 615 -16.66 7.91 1.77
CA ALA A 615 -17.73 8.04 2.75
C ALA A 615 -17.87 6.79 3.63
N MET A 616 -17.83 5.59 3.05
CA MET A 616 -17.85 4.32 3.79
C MET A 616 -16.71 4.24 4.82
N LEU A 617 -15.47 4.50 4.38
CA LEU A 617 -14.30 4.51 5.27
C LEU A 617 -14.42 5.56 6.38
N GLY A 618 -14.76 6.81 6.03
CA GLY A 618 -14.87 7.92 6.98
C GLY A 618 -15.98 7.72 8.01
N ILE A 619 -17.10 7.10 7.62
CA ILE A 619 -18.22 6.76 8.51
C ILE A 619 -17.84 5.65 9.51
N HIS A 620 -17.15 4.60 9.05
CA HIS A 620 -16.66 3.52 9.93
C HIS A 620 -15.66 4.06 10.95
N ALA A 621 -14.63 4.75 10.48
CA ALA A 621 -13.57 5.26 11.32
C ALA A 621 -14.06 6.35 12.29
N ALA A 622 -14.90 7.30 11.86
CA ALA A 622 -15.42 8.32 12.79
C ALA A 622 -16.31 7.73 13.90
N ARG A 623 -17.04 6.64 13.63
CA ARG A 623 -17.92 5.99 14.61
C ARG A 623 -17.16 5.25 15.71
N ALA A 624 -15.93 4.83 15.45
CA ALA A 624 -15.03 4.21 16.42
C ALA A 624 -13.62 4.82 16.24
N PRO A 625 -13.41 6.07 16.68
CA PRO A 625 -12.27 6.90 16.26
C PRO A 625 -10.89 6.37 16.70
N ASP A 626 -10.87 5.43 17.62
CA ASP A 626 -9.66 4.89 18.25
C ASP A 626 -9.28 3.54 17.64
N ALA A 627 -10.25 2.81 17.08
CA ALA A 627 -10.02 1.53 16.41
C ALA A 627 -9.28 1.68 15.07
N HIS A 628 -8.49 0.66 14.71
CA HIS A 628 -7.73 0.63 13.46
C HIS A 628 -8.58 0.14 12.28
N PHE A 629 -8.60 0.89 11.18
CA PHE A 629 -9.34 0.49 9.97
C PHE A 629 -8.42 0.30 8.76
N GLY A 630 -8.71 -0.72 7.96
CA GLY A 630 -8.16 -0.90 6.62
C GLY A 630 -9.19 -0.50 5.56
N HIS A 631 -8.73 -0.22 4.34
CA HIS A 631 -9.59 0.03 3.18
C HIS A 631 -9.24 -0.97 2.06
N MET A 632 -10.17 -1.88 1.79
CA MET A 632 -10.01 -2.97 0.82
C MET A 632 -10.99 -2.82 -0.33
N MET A 633 -10.48 -2.53 -1.54
CA MET A 633 -11.29 -2.41 -2.75
C MET A 633 -11.71 -3.79 -3.28
N SER A 634 -12.77 -4.36 -2.70
CA SER A 634 -13.26 -5.76 -2.78
C SER A 634 -13.84 -6.18 -4.16
N SER A 635 -13.02 -6.03 -5.19
CA SER A 635 -13.31 -6.37 -6.58
C SER A 635 -12.01 -6.74 -7.29
N SER A 636 -11.90 -7.95 -7.85
CA SER A 636 -10.68 -8.37 -8.57
C SER A 636 -10.43 -7.52 -9.82
N GLU A 637 -9.29 -7.71 -10.49
CA GLU A 637 -9.00 -7.08 -11.78
C GLU A 637 -10.08 -7.38 -12.85
N ASP A 638 -10.49 -8.65 -12.98
CA ASP A 638 -11.55 -9.06 -13.91
C ASP A 638 -12.93 -8.54 -13.50
N ASP A 639 -13.27 -8.55 -12.21
CA ASP A 639 -14.55 -8.01 -11.72
C ASP A 639 -14.63 -6.50 -11.96
N TYR A 640 -13.55 -5.76 -11.68
CA TYR A 640 -13.46 -4.32 -11.87
C TYR A 640 -13.59 -3.94 -13.34
N TRP A 641 -12.82 -4.59 -14.22
CA TRP A 641 -12.87 -4.30 -15.65
C TRP A 641 -14.16 -4.81 -16.31
N GLY A 642 -14.78 -5.87 -15.79
CA GLY A 642 -16.13 -6.31 -16.16
C GLY A 642 -17.22 -5.33 -15.71
N ALA A 643 -17.05 -4.71 -14.54
CA ALA A 643 -17.92 -3.63 -14.08
C ALA A 643 -17.82 -2.40 -14.98
N VAL A 644 -16.60 -1.93 -15.26
CA VAL A 644 -16.37 -0.80 -16.17
C VAL A 644 -17.04 -1.05 -17.52
N ASN A 645 -16.90 -2.26 -18.07
CA ASN A 645 -17.53 -2.67 -19.34
C ASN A 645 -19.07 -2.72 -19.30
N SER A 646 -19.67 -3.10 -18.17
CA SER A 646 -21.12 -3.30 -18.06
C SER A 646 -21.88 -2.03 -17.64
N LEU A 647 -21.20 -1.09 -17.00
CA LEU A 647 -21.78 0.15 -16.50
C LEU A 647 -21.57 1.31 -17.49
N TYR A 648 -20.32 1.58 -17.89
CA TYR A 648 -19.97 2.73 -18.73
C TYR A 648 -20.06 2.40 -20.24
N THR A 649 -21.23 1.91 -20.66
CA THR A 649 -21.46 1.43 -22.04
C THR A 649 -21.31 2.50 -23.14
N GLY A 650 -21.17 3.77 -22.76
CA GLY A 650 -20.87 4.92 -23.65
C GLY A 650 -19.40 5.10 -24.03
N VAL A 651 -18.46 4.31 -23.47
CA VAL A 651 -17.02 4.34 -23.78
C VAL A 651 -16.49 2.97 -24.21
N THR A 652 -15.50 2.96 -25.11
CA THR A 652 -14.86 1.73 -25.62
C THR A 652 -13.39 1.98 -25.99
N GLY A 653 -12.58 0.92 -26.09
CA GLY A 653 -11.15 1.03 -26.43
C GLY A 653 -10.36 1.81 -25.37
N THR A 654 -9.38 2.61 -25.82
CA THR A 654 -8.54 3.43 -24.92
C THR A 654 -9.37 4.35 -24.03
N VAL A 655 -10.49 4.89 -24.52
CA VAL A 655 -11.35 5.80 -23.75
C VAL A 655 -12.02 5.11 -22.56
N ARG A 656 -12.26 3.79 -22.67
CA ARG A 656 -12.74 2.95 -21.57
C ARG A 656 -11.62 2.64 -20.58
N GLU A 657 -10.37 2.55 -21.04
CA GLU A 657 -9.19 2.37 -20.19
C GLU A 657 -8.90 3.67 -19.42
N GLU A 658 -8.94 4.83 -20.09
CA GLU A 658 -8.89 6.17 -19.48
C GLU A 658 -9.92 6.30 -18.34
N LEU A 659 -11.21 6.01 -18.61
CA LEU A 659 -12.26 6.10 -17.60
C LEU A 659 -12.03 5.15 -16.42
N GLY A 660 -11.69 3.89 -16.69
CA GLY A 660 -11.48 2.90 -15.62
C GLY A 660 -10.23 3.17 -14.80
N TRP A 661 -9.16 3.70 -15.40
CA TRP A 661 -7.99 4.16 -14.66
C TRP A 661 -8.31 5.39 -13.82
N GLY A 662 -9.02 6.39 -14.37
CA GLY A 662 -9.46 7.58 -13.62
C GLY A 662 -10.39 7.25 -12.44
N ARG A 663 -11.39 6.38 -12.63
CA ARG A 663 -12.27 5.90 -11.55
C ARG A 663 -11.50 5.15 -10.45
N LEU A 664 -10.38 4.50 -10.78
CA LEU A 664 -9.50 3.85 -9.80
C LEU A 664 -8.60 4.87 -9.10
N GLU A 665 -7.96 5.76 -9.86
CA GLU A 665 -7.11 6.89 -9.41
C GLU A 665 -7.85 7.74 -8.39
N GLN A 666 -9.08 8.16 -8.71
CA GLN A 666 -9.96 8.89 -7.81
C GLN A 666 -10.26 8.09 -6.53
N THR A 667 -10.49 6.78 -6.61
CA THR A 667 -10.77 5.97 -5.41
C THR A 667 -9.58 5.92 -4.47
N TRP A 668 -8.39 5.61 -4.99
CA TRP A 668 -7.16 5.53 -4.19
C TRP A 668 -6.79 6.87 -3.59
N LEU A 669 -6.80 7.95 -4.37
CA LEU A 669 -6.35 9.26 -3.92
C LEU A 669 -7.40 9.98 -3.06
N GLN A 670 -8.70 9.94 -3.40
CA GLN A 670 -9.73 10.57 -2.56
C GLN A 670 -9.99 9.77 -1.28
N SER A 671 -9.89 8.44 -1.27
CA SER A 671 -10.09 7.64 -0.04
C SER A 671 -8.83 7.57 0.83
N GLY A 672 -7.63 7.54 0.23
CA GLY A 672 -6.37 7.32 0.95
C GLY A 672 -5.92 8.49 1.85
N TRP A 673 -6.46 9.70 1.66
CA TRP A 673 -6.29 10.82 2.59
C TRP A 673 -7.58 11.21 3.33
N THR A 674 -8.55 10.29 3.42
CA THR A 674 -9.68 10.45 4.35
C THR A 674 -9.13 10.64 5.76
N MET A 675 -9.49 11.74 6.41
CA MET A 675 -9.07 12.05 7.78
C MET A 675 -10.19 11.73 8.77
N ILE A 676 -9.81 11.29 9.97
CA ILE A 676 -10.70 11.30 11.15
C ILE A 676 -10.05 12.01 12.33
N ALA A 677 -10.89 12.44 13.27
CA ALA A 677 -10.44 12.83 14.60
C ALA A 677 -10.46 11.64 15.55
N ASP A 678 -9.34 11.38 16.23
CA ASP A 678 -9.26 10.46 17.38
C ASP A 678 -10.05 11.02 18.60
N ASP A 679 -10.30 10.22 19.64
CA ASP A 679 -11.03 10.71 20.83
C ASP A 679 -10.31 11.86 21.57
N GLN A 680 -8.98 11.95 21.45
CA GLN A 680 -8.15 13.05 21.95
C GLN A 680 -8.25 14.32 21.07
N GLY A 681 -8.94 14.25 19.93
CA GLY A 681 -9.15 15.37 19.03
C GLY A 681 -7.89 15.81 18.26
N GLY A 682 -6.95 14.88 18.07
CA GLY A 682 -5.94 14.91 17.02
C GLY A 682 -6.54 14.61 15.65
N VAL A 683 -5.70 14.57 14.61
CA VAL A 683 -6.12 14.33 13.22
C VAL A 683 -5.22 13.25 12.65
N ARG A 684 -5.82 12.17 12.17
CA ARG A 684 -5.13 11.02 11.58
C ARG A 684 -5.80 10.55 10.29
N ARG A 685 -5.12 9.72 9.48
CA ARG A 685 -5.79 9.00 8.39
C ARG A 685 -6.81 8.02 8.96
N ALA A 686 -7.93 7.88 8.26
CA ALA A 686 -8.97 6.88 8.53
C ALA A 686 -8.51 5.45 8.21
N ALA A 687 -7.69 5.27 7.16
CA ALA A 687 -7.14 3.99 6.76
C ALA A 687 -5.68 3.83 7.19
N GLU A 688 -5.37 2.64 7.69
CA GLU A 688 -4.07 2.20 8.23
C GLU A 688 -3.55 0.95 7.51
N GLN A 689 -4.34 0.39 6.58
CA GLN A 689 -3.93 -0.62 5.60
C GLN A 689 -4.66 -0.37 4.27
N TRP A 690 -4.00 -0.62 3.14
CA TRP A 690 -4.63 -0.65 1.80
C TRP A 690 -4.43 -1.98 1.08
N SER A 691 -5.44 -2.38 0.30
CA SER A 691 -5.40 -3.57 -0.58
C SER A 691 -6.35 -3.48 -1.78
N ARG A 692 -5.96 -4.13 -2.88
CA ARG A 692 -6.66 -4.18 -4.16
C ARG A 692 -7.38 -5.53 -4.31
N SER A 693 -8.57 -5.61 -3.74
CA SER A 693 -9.39 -6.83 -3.53
C SER A 693 -8.89 -7.72 -2.40
N TYR A 694 -9.75 -8.66 -1.98
CA TYR A 694 -9.39 -9.75 -1.07
C TYR A 694 -8.01 -10.31 -1.38
N HIS A 695 -7.77 -10.80 -2.60
CA HIS A 695 -6.50 -11.47 -2.93
C HIS A 695 -5.34 -10.51 -3.24
N ASP A 696 -5.51 -9.19 -3.10
CA ASP A 696 -4.60 -8.14 -3.61
C ASP A 696 -4.38 -8.24 -5.14
N TRP A 697 -5.33 -8.87 -5.86
CA TRP A 697 -5.30 -9.09 -7.31
C TRP A 697 -5.93 -7.93 -8.09
N GLY A 698 -5.14 -6.87 -8.28
CA GLY A 698 -5.38 -5.87 -9.32
C GLY A 698 -4.19 -4.93 -9.50
N GLU A 699 -4.12 -4.24 -10.64
CA GLU A 699 -3.01 -3.30 -10.90
C GLU A 699 -3.31 -1.91 -10.29
N VAL A 700 -2.28 -1.28 -9.73
CA VAL A 700 -2.33 0.04 -9.08
C VAL A 700 -1.05 0.79 -9.45
N LYS A 701 -1.15 2.04 -9.91
CA LYS A 701 0.05 2.79 -10.36
C LYS A 701 0.93 3.11 -9.14
N GLN A 702 2.20 2.68 -9.17
CA GLN A 702 3.15 2.90 -8.06
C GLN A 702 3.23 4.36 -7.56
N PRO A 703 3.20 5.42 -8.41
CA PRO A 703 3.22 6.81 -7.95
C PRO A 703 2.06 7.17 -7.00
N TRP A 704 0.89 6.54 -7.13
CA TRP A 704 -0.21 6.75 -6.16
C TRP A 704 0.16 6.20 -4.78
N LEU A 705 0.70 4.99 -4.75
CA LEU A 705 1.11 4.32 -3.51
C LEU A 705 2.25 5.08 -2.83
N ASP A 706 3.18 5.62 -3.61
CA ASP A 706 4.28 6.45 -3.12
C ASP A 706 3.75 7.77 -2.51
N MET A 707 2.88 8.50 -3.22
CA MET A 707 2.24 9.71 -2.67
C MET A 707 1.43 9.43 -1.41
N LEU A 708 0.57 8.40 -1.42
CA LEU A 708 -0.27 8.03 -0.29
C LEU A 708 0.56 7.68 0.96
N ARG A 709 1.73 7.06 0.79
CA ARG A 709 2.70 6.76 1.87
C ARG A 709 3.48 7.99 2.33
N ASP A 710 3.91 8.86 1.42
CA ASP A 710 4.82 9.99 1.70
C ASP A 710 4.12 11.30 2.13
N ILE A 711 2.81 11.40 1.96
CA ILE A 711 2.00 12.58 2.31
C ILE A 711 1.05 12.24 3.45
N VAL A 712 1.30 12.78 4.64
CA VAL A 712 0.60 12.46 5.90
C VAL A 712 -0.26 13.65 6.33
N PRO A 713 -1.60 13.54 6.36
CA PRO A 713 -2.46 14.62 6.85
C PRO A 713 -2.23 14.89 8.35
N THR A 714 -2.05 16.15 8.73
CA THR A 714 -1.88 16.57 10.14
C THR A 714 -2.90 17.61 10.61
N ARG A 715 -3.50 18.37 9.69
CA ARG A 715 -4.55 19.37 9.98
C ARG A 715 -5.52 19.48 8.78
N PRO A 716 -6.84 19.56 8.98
CA PRO A 716 -7.77 19.77 7.87
C PRO A 716 -7.62 21.17 7.24
N PHE A 717 -7.99 21.29 5.97
CA PHE A 717 -8.23 22.58 5.30
C PHE A 717 -9.59 22.55 4.59
N GLY A 718 -10.65 22.63 5.37
CA GLY A 718 -12.03 22.56 4.88
C GLY A 718 -13.04 22.28 5.98
N PRO A 719 -14.30 22.05 5.61
CA PRO A 719 -15.33 21.54 6.51
C PRO A 719 -15.08 20.09 6.93
N ALA A 720 -15.69 19.66 8.03
CA ALA A 720 -15.77 18.26 8.44
C ALA A 720 -17.22 17.75 8.35
N LEU A 721 -17.39 16.48 8.01
CA LEU A 721 -18.63 15.77 8.26
C LEU A 721 -18.73 15.43 9.75
N TYR A 722 -19.88 15.73 10.35
CA TYR A 722 -20.15 15.38 11.75
C TYR A 722 -20.97 14.08 11.87
N TYR A 723 -20.41 13.11 12.57
CA TYR A 723 -21.05 11.87 12.98
C TYR A 723 -21.59 12.02 14.42
N SER A 724 -22.75 11.42 14.74
CA SER A 724 -23.25 11.38 16.11
C SER A 724 -23.85 10.03 16.46
N VAL A 725 -23.29 9.39 17.50
CA VAL A 725 -23.82 8.15 18.08
C VAL A 725 -25.19 8.39 18.74
N ASN A 726 -25.52 9.63 19.11
CA ASN A 726 -26.86 9.99 19.60
C ASN A 726 -27.87 10.10 18.45
N ALA A 727 -27.47 10.66 17.30
CA ALA A 727 -28.28 10.65 16.09
C ALA A 727 -28.46 9.23 15.50
N GLU A 728 -27.45 8.36 15.61
CA GLU A 728 -27.53 6.91 15.30
C GLU A 728 -28.68 6.26 16.08
N LYS A 729 -28.66 6.39 17.41
CA LYS A 729 -29.69 5.85 18.30
C LYS A 729 -31.05 6.49 18.07
N ALA A 730 -31.09 7.78 17.75
CA ALA A 730 -32.33 8.51 17.47
C ALA A 730 -32.99 8.07 16.15
N MET A 731 -32.22 7.80 15.09
CA MET A 731 -32.79 7.32 13.82
C MET A 731 -33.25 5.86 13.92
N ASN A 732 -32.44 4.98 14.50
CA ASN A 732 -32.80 3.56 14.65
C ASN A 732 -34.03 3.36 15.56
N ALA A 733 -34.29 4.27 16.50
CA ALA A 733 -35.50 4.28 17.33
C ALA A 733 -36.77 4.81 16.60
N LEU A 734 -36.65 5.22 15.34
CA LEU A 734 -37.76 5.67 14.49
C LEU A 734 -38.10 4.66 13.37
N GLU A 735 -37.36 3.57 13.26
CA GLU A 735 -37.66 2.50 12.31
C GLU A 735 -38.92 1.71 12.68
N PRO A 736 -39.71 1.25 11.69
CA PRO A 736 -40.76 0.25 11.91
C PRO A 736 -40.20 -1.05 12.48
N ALA A 737 -40.83 -1.59 13.53
CA ALA A 737 -40.54 -2.94 14.00
C ALA A 737 -40.80 -3.96 12.89
N GLY A 738 -39.78 -4.75 12.53
CA GLY A 738 -39.82 -5.68 11.40
C GLY A 738 -39.12 -5.19 10.13
N ASN A 739 -38.65 -3.93 10.08
CA ASN A 739 -37.56 -3.56 9.18
C ASN A 739 -36.22 -4.07 9.75
N SER A 740 -35.22 -4.23 8.88
CA SER A 740 -33.80 -4.35 9.25
C SER A 740 -33.36 -3.10 10.03
N ILE A 741 -33.12 -3.26 11.33
CA ILE A 741 -32.89 -2.22 12.34
C ILE A 741 -31.59 -1.43 12.05
N GLY A 742 -30.66 -2.01 11.30
CA GLY A 742 -29.38 -1.44 10.92
C GLY A 742 -29.36 -0.61 9.64
N ASN A 743 -30.45 -0.58 8.85
CA ASN A 743 -30.42 0.09 7.54
C ASN A 743 -30.55 1.62 7.61
N ALA A 744 -31.34 2.16 8.55
CA ALA A 744 -31.72 3.58 8.53
C ALA A 744 -30.52 4.54 8.65
N TYR A 745 -29.82 4.56 9.79
CA TYR A 745 -28.88 5.67 10.07
C TYR A 745 -27.77 5.83 9.02
N LEU A 746 -27.30 4.76 8.39
CA LEU A 746 -26.13 4.82 7.51
C LEU A 746 -26.39 4.32 6.09
N GLY A 747 -27.40 3.46 5.87
CA GLY A 747 -27.90 3.16 4.54
C GLY A 747 -28.58 4.38 3.90
N GLU A 748 -29.34 5.17 4.68
CA GLU A 748 -29.84 6.46 4.19
C GLU A 748 -28.71 7.50 4.08
N LEU A 749 -27.93 7.74 5.14
CA LEU A 749 -26.97 8.86 5.19
C LEU A 749 -25.91 8.85 4.09
N LEU A 750 -25.52 7.70 3.53
CA LEU A 750 -24.59 7.66 2.40
C LEU A 750 -25.12 8.47 1.20
N THR A 751 -26.43 8.52 0.98
CA THR A 751 -27.05 9.25 -0.15
C THR A 751 -26.90 10.78 -0.06
N PRO A 752 -27.29 11.48 1.02
CA PRO A 752 -26.99 12.91 1.16
C PRO A 752 -25.49 13.22 1.30
N ILE A 753 -24.67 12.26 1.75
CA ILE A 753 -23.21 12.44 1.82
C ILE A 753 -22.59 12.49 0.42
N THR A 754 -22.82 11.47 -0.41
CA THR A 754 -22.32 11.48 -1.80
C THR A 754 -22.94 12.61 -2.60
N LYS A 755 -24.23 12.93 -2.42
CA LYS A 755 -24.87 14.12 -3.01
C LYS A 755 -24.07 15.41 -2.74
N LEU A 756 -23.61 15.63 -1.51
CA LEU A 756 -22.84 16.83 -1.17
C LEU A 756 -21.42 16.79 -1.76
N HIS A 757 -20.73 15.65 -1.69
CA HIS A 757 -19.38 15.52 -2.24
C HIS A 757 -19.39 15.67 -3.78
N ASP A 758 -20.28 14.97 -4.46
CA ASP A 758 -20.42 14.97 -5.93
C ASP A 758 -20.91 16.33 -6.45
N ALA A 759 -21.58 17.13 -5.60
CA ALA A 759 -21.92 18.52 -5.86
C ALA A 759 -20.77 19.51 -5.60
N GLY A 760 -19.57 19.04 -5.24
CA GLY A 760 -18.37 19.86 -5.06
C GLY A 760 -18.15 20.42 -3.65
N VAL A 761 -18.82 19.90 -2.61
CA VAL A 761 -18.54 20.33 -1.22
C VAL A 761 -17.24 19.72 -0.74
N THR A 762 -16.30 20.56 -0.30
CA THR A 762 -14.88 20.21 -0.22
C THR A 762 -14.44 19.54 1.09
N PHE A 763 -15.14 18.47 1.49
CA PHE A 763 -14.84 17.71 2.71
C PHE A 763 -14.07 16.40 2.44
N GLY A 764 -13.16 16.08 3.36
CA GLY A 764 -12.47 14.79 3.45
C GLY A 764 -12.12 14.41 4.89
N TYR A 765 -12.73 15.08 5.86
CA TYR A 765 -12.46 14.96 7.30
C TYR A 765 -13.78 14.63 8.02
N TYR A 766 -13.76 13.61 8.88
CA TYR A 766 -14.92 13.08 9.57
C TYR A 766 -14.68 13.10 11.08
N VAL A 767 -15.63 13.58 11.87
CA VAL A 767 -15.49 13.80 13.32
C VAL A 767 -16.75 13.36 14.03
N SER A 768 -16.62 12.60 15.12
CA SER A 768 -17.76 12.15 15.93
C SER A 768 -17.99 12.95 17.21
N ASP A 769 -19.10 12.68 17.88
CA ASP A 769 -19.43 13.20 19.21
C ASP A 769 -18.38 12.84 20.29
N ALA A 770 -17.62 11.76 20.10
CA ALA A 770 -16.52 11.35 20.98
C ALA A 770 -15.36 12.37 21.00
N ALA A 771 -14.92 12.86 19.84
CA ALA A 771 -13.77 13.77 19.71
C ALA A 771 -14.08 15.23 20.10
N LEU A 772 -15.37 15.63 20.13
CA LEU A 772 -15.78 17.03 20.38
C LEU A 772 -15.22 17.67 21.69
N PRO A 773 -15.15 16.97 22.84
CA PRO A 773 -14.66 17.55 24.08
C PRO A 773 -13.17 17.88 24.02
N ALA A 774 -12.35 16.98 23.46
CA ALA A 774 -10.90 17.09 23.42
C ALA A 774 -10.39 17.97 22.26
N MET A 775 -11.09 17.96 21.12
CA MET A 775 -10.74 18.68 19.87
C MET A 775 -10.12 20.06 20.11
N THR A 776 -8.85 20.16 19.70
CA THR A 776 -8.02 21.36 19.73
C THR A 776 -8.42 22.35 18.62
N LYS A 777 -7.82 23.55 18.62
CA LYS A 777 -7.96 24.48 17.49
C LYS A 777 -7.32 23.95 16.19
N ALA A 778 -6.35 23.04 16.27
CA ALA A 778 -5.67 22.50 15.09
C ALA A 778 -6.51 21.45 14.35
N GLY A 779 -7.32 20.67 15.08
CA GLY A 779 -8.29 19.72 14.53
C GLY A 779 -9.69 20.31 14.30
N ALA A 780 -9.91 21.60 14.52
CA ALA A 780 -11.20 22.24 14.29
C ALA A 780 -11.41 22.54 12.79
N PRO A 781 -12.54 22.13 12.17
CA PRO A 781 -12.82 22.42 10.77
C PRO A 781 -13.29 23.85 10.55
N SER A 782 -13.36 24.29 9.29
CA SER A 782 -13.94 25.59 8.94
C SER A 782 -15.46 25.66 9.12
N ALA A 783 -16.14 24.50 9.04
CA ALA A 783 -17.56 24.32 9.33
C ALA A 783 -17.88 22.83 9.56
N TRP A 784 -18.99 22.56 10.25
CA TRP A 784 -19.60 21.24 10.38
C TRP A 784 -20.63 21.02 9.28
N ILE A 785 -20.56 19.88 8.61
CA ILE A 785 -21.60 19.38 7.72
C ILE A 785 -22.40 18.33 8.48
N ILE A 786 -23.70 18.57 8.63
CA ILE A 786 -24.69 17.59 9.06
C ILE A 786 -25.52 17.24 7.81
N PRO A 787 -25.29 16.09 7.14
CA PRO A 787 -25.93 15.77 5.86
C PRO A 787 -27.47 15.74 5.94
N GLN A 788 -28.00 15.31 7.09
CA GLN A 788 -29.43 15.18 7.37
C GLN A 788 -29.66 15.39 8.87
N ALA A 789 -30.33 16.47 9.26
CA ALA A 789 -30.63 16.76 10.67
C ALA A 789 -31.94 16.14 11.17
N THR A 790 -32.74 15.55 10.28
CA THR A 790 -34.09 15.04 10.58
C THR A 790 -34.40 13.71 9.91
N TYR A 791 -35.13 12.84 10.60
CA TYR A 791 -35.70 11.62 10.02
C TYR A 791 -37.17 11.46 10.37
N ASN A 792 -38.00 10.98 9.42
CA ASN A 792 -39.46 10.79 9.58
C ASN A 792 -40.18 11.95 10.31
N GLY A 793 -39.76 13.20 10.01
CA GLY A 793 -40.32 14.43 10.61
C GLY A 793 -39.88 14.73 12.06
N LYS A 794 -38.83 14.08 12.56
CA LYS A 794 -38.22 14.28 13.88
C LYS A 794 -36.81 14.86 13.76
N SER A 795 -36.36 15.63 14.75
CA SER A 795 -34.94 15.98 14.87
C SER A 795 -34.12 14.76 15.31
N LEU A 796 -32.95 14.59 14.72
CA LEU A 796 -31.96 13.58 15.14
C LEU A 796 -31.00 14.12 16.21
N PHE A 797 -30.78 15.44 16.23
CA PHE A 797 -29.80 16.12 17.08
C PHE A 797 -30.50 16.93 18.18
N SER A 798 -29.80 17.13 19.30
CA SER A 798 -30.28 17.98 20.40
C SER A 798 -29.80 19.43 20.27
N ASP A 799 -30.56 20.39 20.82
CA ASP A 799 -30.16 21.80 20.86
C ASP A 799 -28.79 22.02 21.53
N ALA A 800 -28.47 21.21 22.55
CA ALA A 800 -27.21 21.28 23.30
C ALA A 800 -26.01 20.80 22.46
N GLU A 801 -26.19 19.75 21.66
CA GLU A 801 -25.19 19.22 20.75
C GLU A 801 -24.93 20.17 19.57
N ILE A 802 -26.00 20.69 18.96
CA ILE A 802 -25.91 21.75 17.93
C ILE A 802 -25.24 23.03 18.50
N ALA A 803 -25.45 23.36 19.77
CA ALA A 803 -24.76 24.46 20.44
C ALA A 803 -23.27 24.16 20.70
N ALA A 804 -22.92 22.93 21.07
CA ALA A 804 -21.53 22.51 21.26
C ALA A 804 -20.73 22.57 19.94
N LEU A 805 -21.31 22.11 18.84
CA LEU A 805 -20.74 22.27 17.50
C LEU A 805 -20.51 23.74 17.14
N LYS A 806 -21.55 24.58 17.32
CA LYS A 806 -21.52 26.03 17.05
C LYS A 806 -20.51 26.80 17.90
N ALA A 807 -20.06 26.25 19.02
CA ALA A 807 -18.98 26.81 19.84
C ALA A 807 -17.57 26.53 19.27
N LYS A 808 -17.43 25.60 18.31
CA LYS A 808 -16.16 25.27 17.64
C LYS A 808 -16.10 25.84 16.21
N ALA A 809 -17.16 25.67 15.41
CA ALA A 809 -17.26 26.15 14.02
C ALA A 809 -18.74 26.35 13.60
N PRO A 810 -19.04 27.07 12.50
CA PRO A 810 -20.39 27.12 11.92
C PRO A 810 -20.96 25.72 11.66
N VAL A 811 -22.28 25.56 11.74
CA VAL A 811 -22.98 24.30 11.40
C VAL A 811 -23.83 24.53 10.16
N LEU A 812 -23.71 23.61 9.20
CA LEU A 812 -24.37 23.59 7.90
C LEU A 812 -25.18 22.30 7.78
N ILE A 813 -26.49 22.41 7.57
CA ILE A 813 -27.41 21.28 7.49
C ILE A 813 -27.78 21.03 6.02
N GLY A 814 -27.40 19.85 5.51
CA GLY A 814 -27.68 19.44 4.13
C GLY A 814 -27.23 20.48 3.11
N ASP A 815 -28.18 20.95 2.31
CA ASP A 815 -27.95 21.86 1.18
C ASP A 815 -27.44 23.25 1.59
N GLU A 816 -27.44 23.61 2.88
CA GLU A 816 -26.70 24.78 3.39
C GLU A 816 -25.19 24.69 3.07
N ALA A 817 -24.63 23.48 3.00
CA ALA A 817 -23.23 23.25 2.65
C ALA A 817 -22.91 23.58 1.18
N LEU A 818 -23.91 23.56 0.28
CA LEU A 818 -23.75 23.91 -1.14
C LEU A 818 -23.61 25.43 -1.36
N ALA A 819 -24.20 26.24 -0.47
CA ALA A 819 -24.21 27.70 -0.56
C ALA A 819 -23.16 28.39 0.32
N TYR A 820 -22.37 27.62 1.07
CA TYR A 820 -21.36 28.15 1.99
C TYR A 820 -20.02 28.42 1.30
N LYS A 821 -19.35 29.53 1.64
CA LYS A 821 -18.02 29.83 1.11
C LYS A 821 -16.92 29.11 1.90
N HIS A 822 -16.62 27.88 1.49
CA HIS A 822 -15.55 27.05 2.05
C HIS A 822 -14.14 27.65 1.85
N PRO A 823 -13.13 27.26 2.65
CA PRO A 823 -11.75 27.72 2.48
C PRO A 823 -11.09 27.27 1.18
N LEU A 824 -11.55 26.14 0.64
CA LEU A 824 -11.22 25.60 -0.68
C LEU A 824 -12.51 25.56 -1.49
N THR A 825 -12.54 26.19 -2.66
CA THR A 825 -13.63 26.05 -3.62
C THR A 825 -13.11 25.90 -5.03
N PHE A 826 -13.60 24.88 -5.72
CA PHE A 826 -13.43 24.73 -7.17
C PHE A 826 -14.49 25.56 -7.91
N THR A 827 -14.17 26.07 -9.09
CA THR A 827 -15.14 26.73 -9.97
C THR A 827 -14.78 26.42 -11.42
N ASP A 828 -15.65 25.65 -12.05
CA ASP A 828 -15.38 25.06 -13.36
C ASP A 828 -15.87 25.96 -14.49
N LYS A 829 -15.10 25.99 -15.58
CA LYS A 829 -15.38 26.83 -16.76
C LYS A 829 -16.14 26.07 -17.85
N ASP A 830 -16.41 24.79 -17.64
CA ASP A 830 -17.24 23.92 -18.48
C ASP A 830 -18.49 23.50 -17.66
N PRO A 831 -19.73 23.78 -18.11
CA PRO A 831 -20.94 23.51 -17.34
C PRO A 831 -21.34 22.02 -17.28
N ASP A 832 -20.73 21.16 -18.10
CA ASP A 832 -20.94 19.71 -18.06
C ASP A 832 -19.90 19.00 -17.15
N ALA A 833 -18.98 19.75 -16.54
CA ALA A 833 -17.95 19.26 -15.63
C ALA A 833 -18.18 19.69 -14.18
N GLN A 834 -17.61 18.94 -13.23
CA GLN A 834 -17.71 19.23 -11.81
C GLN A 834 -16.51 18.66 -11.04
N ILE A 835 -15.64 19.51 -10.53
CA ILE A 835 -14.50 19.08 -9.71
C ILE A 835 -14.92 18.84 -8.26
N THR A 836 -14.47 17.71 -7.73
CA THR A 836 -14.68 17.24 -6.36
C THR A 836 -13.34 17.08 -5.65
N GLY A 837 -13.30 17.09 -4.31
CA GLY A 837 -12.07 16.89 -3.56
C GLY A 837 -11.95 17.82 -2.35
N TYR A 838 -10.80 17.83 -1.70
CA TYR A 838 -10.62 18.45 -0.38
C TYR A 838 -9.16 18.86 -0.11
N GLY A 839 -8.96 19.62 0.97
CA GLY A 839 -7.64 20.10 1.38
C GLY A 839 -7.23 19.67 2.79
N PHE A 840 -5.92 19.52 3.00
CA PHE A 840 -5.31 19.28 4.31
C PHE A 840 -3.85 19.75 4.34
N TYR A 841 -3.30 20.02 5.52
CA TYR A 841 -1.86 20.29 5.66
C TYR A 841 -1.11 18.99 5.97
N ASP A 842 -0.01 18.75 5.25
CA ASP A 842 0.83 17.58 5.45
C ASP A 842 1.84 17.74 6.61
N GLN A 843 2.61 16.70 6.89
CA GLN A 843 3.65 16.67 7.91
C GLN A 843 4.89 17.53 7.61
N LYS A 844 4.89 18.25 6.47
CA LYS A 844 5.88 19.26 6.07
C LYS A 844 5.25 20.67 6.05
N ASP A 845 4.06 20.81 6.63
CA ASP A 845 3.20 22.02 6.67
C ASP A 845 2.82 22.56 5.28
N ARG A 846 2.89 21.72 4.24
CA ARG A 846 2.39 22.05 2.89
C ARG A 846 0.89 21.88 2.87
N LEU A 847 0.16 22.83 2.29
CA LEU A 847 -1.26 22.61 1.98
C LEU A 847 -1.34 21.68 0.76
N ILE A 848 -1.91 20.50 0.96
CA ILE A 848 -2.25 19.55 -0.10
C ILE A 848 -3.70 19.81 -0.50
N VAL A 849 -3.96 19.87 -1.81
CA VAL A 849 -5.30 19.90 -2.39
C VAL A 849 -5.43 18.71 -3.35
N VAL A 850 -6.40 17.84 -3.07
CA VAL A 850 -6.83 16.77 -3.97
C VAL A 850 -8.02 17.30 -4.77
N ALA A 851 -7.99 17.14 -6.09
CA ALA A 851 -9.04 17.64 -6.99
C ALA A 851 -9.27 16.65 -8.14
N SER A 852 -10.47 16.10 -8.25
CA SER A 852 -10.82 15.06 -9.23
C SER A 852 -12.03 15.43 -10.07
N ASP A 853 -11.99 15.11 -11.36
CA ASP A 853 -13.17 15.16 -12.23
C ASP A 853 -14.23 14.13 -11.78
N ARG A 854 -15.51 14.45 -11.95
CA ARG A 854 -16.62 13.57 -11.58
C ARG A 854 -16.80 12.46 -12.62
N VAL A 855 -16.75 11.20 -12.20
CA VAL A 855 -16.98 10.04 -13.09
C VAL A 855 -18.44 9.58 -13.03
N ASP A 856 -19.20 9.77 -14.10
CA ASP A 856 -20.63 9.47 -14.17
C ASP A 856 -20.97 8.22 -15.00
N PHE A 857 -21.96 7.44 -14.58
CA PHE A 857 -22.38 6.22 -15.27
C PHE A 857 -22.98 6.42 -16.67
N ASN A 858 -23.35 7.66 -17.02
CA ASN A 858 -23.78 8.06 -18.36
C ASN A 858 -22.69 8.75 -19.18
N ASP A 859 -21.43 8.72 -18.73
CA ASP A 859 -20.31 9.33 -19.43
C ASP A 859 -20.03 8.74 -20.82
N THR A 860 -19.45 9.59 -21.66
CA THR A 860 -19.17 9.27 -23.06
C THR A 860 -17.80 9.78 -23.47
N ALA A 861 -17.30 9.26 -24.60
CA ALA A 861 -16.02 9.67 -25.19
C ALA A 861 -15.93 11.16 -25.61
N ALA A 862 -17.01 11.95 -25.46
CA ALA A 862 -17.05 13.38 -25.73
C ALA A 862 -16.56 14.28 -24.58
N ARG A 863 -16.40 13.76 -23.35
CA ARG A 863 -15.78 14.50 -22.24
C ARG A 863 -14.36 14.96 -22.59
N LYS A 864 -13.92 16.03 -21.93
CA LYS A 864 -12.61 16.69 -22.10
C LYS A 864 -12.06 17.08 -20.72
N SER A 865 -10.81 17.50 -20.70
CA SER A 865 -10.16 18.12 -19.54
C SER A 865 -10.95 19.32 -19.00
N VAL A 866 -11.10 19.39 -17.68
CA VAL A 866 -11.86 20.41 -16.97
C VAL A 866 -10.96 21.60 -16.64
N ALA A 867 -11.25 22.74 -17.29
CA ALA A 867 -10.59 24.00 -16.98
C ALA A 867 -11.13 24.57 -15.65
N THR A 868 -10.34 24.41 -14.59
CA THR A 868 -10.74 24.58 -13.19
C THR A 868 -10.10 25.83 -12.61
N HIS A 869 -10.86 26.64 -11.87
CA HIS A 869 -10.32 27.67 -10.98
C HIS A 869 -10.30 27.15 -9.54
N VAL A 870 -9.14 27.21 -8.88
CA VAL A 870 -8.98 26.78 -7.48
C VAL A 870 -8.84 28.03 -6.61
N GLU A 871 -9.89 28.38 -5.86
CA GLU A 871 -9.84 29.50 -4.89
C GLU A 871 -9.53 28.99 -3.47
N LEU A 872 -8.63 29.71 -2.79
CA LEU A 872 -8.07 29.36 -1.49
C LEU A 872 -8.11 30.55 -0.52
N GLN A 873 -8.65 30.31 0.68
CA GLN A 873 -8.64 31.26 1.79
C GLN A 873 -7.39 31.05 2.66
N LEU A 874 -6.39 31.92 2.53
CA LEU A 874 -5.04 31.75 3.09
C LEU A 874 -4.52 33.06 3.73
N ALA A 875 -3.32 33.03 4.32
CA ALA A 875 -2.64 34.23 4.76
C ALA A 875 -2.10 35.02 3.54
N ASN A 876 -2.02 36.35 3.62
CA ASN A 876 -1.45 37.14 2.52
C ASN A 876 0.04 36.78 2.29
N GLY A 877 0.43 36.65 1.02
CA GLY A 877 1.81 36.34 0.60
C GLY A 877 1.87 35.75 -0.81
N HIS A 878 3.08 35.47 -1.29
CA HIS A 878 3.28 34.67 -2.49
C HIS A 878 3.29 33.17 -2.13
N TYR A 879 2.79 32.33 -3.04
CA TYR A 879 2.67 30.88 -2.85
C TYR A 879 3.04 30.13 -4.12
N THR A 880 3.90 29.12 -3.96
CA THR A 880 4.19 28.12 -5.01
C THR A 880 3.21 26.96 -4.93
N VAL A 881 2.68 26.55 -6.09
CA VAL A 881 1.89 25.32 -6.33
C VAL A 881 2.73 24.35 -7.14
N GLN A 882 2.90 23.13 -6.65
CA GLN A 882 3.47 22.00 -7.39
C GLN A 882 2.37 20.97 -7.69
N ASP A 883 2.15 20.66 -8.95
CA ASP A 883 1.37 19.47 -9.36
C ASP A 883 2.25 18.23 -9.20
N LEU A 884 1.84 17.30 -8.35
CA LEU A 884 2.60 16.09 -8.02
C LEU A 884 2.40 14.95 -9.04
N ILE A 885 1.32 15.00 -9.83
CA ILE A 885 1.01 14.05 -10.90
C ILE A 885 1.82 14.42 -12.15
N HIS A 886 1.62 15.65 -12.62
CA HIS A 886 2.17 16.16 -13.88
C HIS A 886 3.56 16.80 -13.72
N ASN A 887 4.05 16.94 -12.49
CA ASN A 887 5.35 17.52 -12.16
C ASN A 887 5.52 18.95 -12.73
N THR A 888 4.45 19.74 -12.68
CA THR A 888 4.45 21.15 -13.09
C THR A 888 4.49 22.08 -11.86
N THR A 889 4.79 23.36 -12.07
CA THR A 889 4.88 24.34 -10.98
C THR A 889 4.40 25.71 -11.45
N GLN A 890 3.62 26.40 -10.63
CA GLN A 890 3.19 27.79 -10.84
C GLN A 890 3.15 28.57 -9.52
N GLY A 891 3.23 29.91 -9.58
CA GLY A 891 3.14 30.80 -8.42
C GLY A 891 1.89 31.67 -8.47
N PHE A 892 1.30 31.98 -7.31
CA PHE A 892 0.16 32.88 -7.17
C PHE A 892 0.26 33.75 -5.91
N ASP A 893 -0.45 34.87 -5.92
CA ASP A 893 -0.53 35.81 -4.78
C ASP A 893 -1.84 35.63 -4.01
N VAL A 894 -1.76 35.62 -2.68
CA VAL A 894 -2.90 35.73 -1.76
C VAL A 894 -3.01 37.18 -1.29
N VAL A 895 -4.16 37.81 -1.56
CA VAL A 895 -4.42 39.23 -1.28
C VAL A 895 -5.76 39.39 -0.57
N ASN A 896 -5.76 40.09 0.57
CA ASN A 896 -6.92 40.24 1.46
C ASN A 896 -7.51 38.90 1.94
N GLY A 897 -6.66 37.88 2.12
CA GLY A 897 -7.04 36.56 2.63
C GLY A 897 -7.54 35.58 1.57
N VAL A 898 -7.51 35.94 0.28
CA VAL A 898 -7.92 35.08 -0.84
C VAL A 898 -6.85 35.08 -1.92
N GLY A 899 -6.50 33.91 -2.44
CA GLY A 899 -5.70 33.75 -3.65
C GLY A 899 -6.22 32.57 -4.45
N SER A 900 -5.81 32.47 -5.72
CA SER A 900 -6.26 31.39 -6.59
C SER A 900 -5.27 31.09 -7.72
N PHE A 901 -5.38 29.89 -8.27
CA PHE A 901 -4.68 29.48 -9.48
C PHE A 901 -5.64 28.80 -10.46
N ASP A 902 -5.29 28.84 -11.74
CA ASP A 902 -5.96 28.10 -12.79
C ASP A 902 -5.25 26.77 -13.02
N THR A 903 -6.01 25.71 -13.27
CA THR A 903 -5.49 24.40 -13.65
C THR A 903 -6.38 23.73 -14.72
N ALA A 904 -5.89 22.65 -15.31
CA ALA A 904 -6.67 21.72 -16.10
C ALA A 904 -6.49 20.32 -15.51
N ILE A 905 -7.59 19.67 -15.17
CA ILE A 905 -7.61 18.25 -14.75
C ILE A 905 -8.11 17.47 -15.96
N ASP A 906 -7.42 16.42 -16.39
CA ASP A 906 -7.88 15.62 -17.52
C ASP A 906 -9.19 14.86 -17.18
N ARG A 907 -9.92 14.42 -18.21
CA ARG A 907 -11.23 13.78 -18.01
C ARG A 907 -11.11 12.55 -17.11
N TRP A 908 -11.97 12.46 -16.09
CA TRP A 908 -11.94 11.40 -15.07
C TRP A 908 -10.68 11.35 -14.19
N ASP A 909 -9.76 12.30 -14.32
CA ASP A 909 -8.45 12.29 -13.66
C ASP A 909 -8.48 12.97 -12.27
N THR A 910 -7.38 12.85 -11.51
CA THR A 910 -7.20 13.48 -10.18
C THR A 910 -5.89 14.26 -10.11
N GLY A 911 -5.96 15.58 -10.09
CA GLY A 911 -4.86 16.45 -9.73
C GLY A 911 -4.56 16.41 -8.23
N VAL A 912 -3.28 16.34 -7.86
CA VAL A 912 -2.79 16.46 -6.48
C VAL A 912 -1.78 17.59 -6.41
N TYR A 913 -2.14 18.66 -5.70
CA TYR A 913 -1.37 19.90 -5.65
C TYR A 913 -0.77 20.10 -4.26
N ALA A 914 0.56 20.26 -4.17
CA ALA A 914 1.23 20.68 -2.95
C ALA A 914 1.54 22.17 -3.01
N ILE A 915 1.13 22.91 -1.97
CA ILE A 915 1.14 24.37 -1.93
C ILE A 915 1.97 24.84 -0.74
N THR A 916 2.93 25.72 -0.98
CA THR A 916 3.84 26.27 0.02
C THR A 916 3.89 27.79 -0.03
N GLN A 917 3.95 28.44 1.13
CA GLN A 917 4.16 29.88 1.19
C GLN A 917 5.63 30.22 0.92
N ASP A 918 5.88 31.16 0.02
CA ASP A 918 7.23 31.61 -0.34
C ASP A 918 7.74 32.60 0.72
N MET A 919 8.33 32.04 1.79
CA MET A 919 8.86 32.75 2.98
C MET A 919 10.00 33.78 2.71
N ALA A 920 10.26 34.12 1.45
CA ALA A 920 11.34 35.00 1.00
C ALA A 920 10.88 36.19 0.13
N ALA A 921 9.56 36.40 -0.02
CA ALA A 921 8.94 37.48 -0.78
C ALA A 921 8.54 38.68 0.10
#